data_AF-A0A381WV97-F1
#
_entry.id   AF-A0A381WV97-F1
#
_cell.length_a   1.000
_cell.length_b   1.000
_cell.length_c   1.000
_cell.angle_alpha   90.00
_cell.angle_beta   90.00
_cell.angle_gamma   90.00
#
_symmetry.space_group_name_H-M   'P 1'
#
loop_
_entity.id
_entity.type
_entity.pdbx_description
1 polymer ?
#
loop_
_entity_poly.entity_id
_entity_poly.type
_entity_poly.pdbx_seq_one_letter_code
_entity_poly.pdbx_strand_id
1 'polypeptide(L)'
;VRYIGENFQGKIDEVRMWSVARTQDEIQANMNKTLVGNETGLVAYYPMDVNNNWEIIDKTENANHVKITDAEILSRFISDNSSCTNGPDGTTSCPFPTIRSALDNVTAGDHIYIRQGRYTELLNKWQLNHSYETQGPKIVIEAYPNEEVIIDGTVALNDNSSNWVQDSLELDNGTTINIYKTVINFDNISREIMTPVDNITQVFVNGRYMIPAMPRNFKNPTDPTTGNPRNPEPGTVWADWGRSPIRYPEDDNGSWGPSRKWYMPAQLENLDFPEEWAFDSGNKTLYLYASDNYTPTSTNVRVRVRDRYLTFTHSDNIEFKNIHFFAGSLYFYNNSYITFEDSKFSFNSDMGLRSNKAVYGTHMTVRNSIFEYINDGQAWSTERSIYPTMENVLFRYNDWFMGSALYATVSRNYRSNKGSPNFFRGDSHWRYVTVENSKTGGIGAGYGSLVEYARFENLYEGCDCSGIQRNAAATKFSTTRYTWIINAPYINGMRFDSDCSGTNGDINNVVSIGNRRGFRLKGDYHDVYHVTAYDNTKMDISLPDYKYCGLNGQGSFETGNWNSNLKNSIAEGSLECYSHACYARDDVSGNYTRNRSFHNLDSSGIWFGRAMSVDKWGTPNSTKPWADPHFEMVAPWIQSRARSDSFLLDTFGGIPWDSSIQNYDFRPKKGSYLIDSGVIIPGINDGKDEKVFLENEKPGVVKCPRSDTEDSTIFNHPSLYTGQNRKYVGSAPDIGAYEYGDTVYWIPGFRYPHPSVPIPNDGAEDVPIDYSLVWNYPYKKDYSNTKATVTVSGPGVNRTEEFQYPHNVLFQAFEPGGTYNWSVTVDNVSGGNWSFKVSDKVYPLNDRSVDITDNTSLIPYQINNLEVSNNKMSFLRFDIPSSITSSHKIKLNLVLDGESTIKDSALDFDGTNDYVVANGVTSSLNSSTGLPFTVSAWANPDTTTKGAIFAFHKSGSNLNLLYYALDGSTKKFYHYDPNNSYTESTNTFEPGQWHHIALIVDSSGNGKLFVNGGQEATWSNGTNSSVNRFSIGQEWDGSGTASASDFFDGKIDEVAVWNVALS
;
A
#
# COMPACT_ATOMS: atom_id res chain seq x y z
N VAL A 1 -15.18 56.56 -22.01
CA VAL A 1 -15.42 55.68 -20.84
C VAL A 1 -14.24 54.74 -20.69
N ARG A 2 -13.74 54.53 -19.46
CA ARG A 2 -12.54 53.69 -19.25
C ARG A 2 -12.89 52.21 -19.04
N TYR A 3 -14.03 51.92 -18.41
CA TYR A 3 -14.52 50.57 -18.14
C TYR A 3 -16.06 50.53 -18.26
N ILE A 4 -16.61 49.39 -18.68
CA ILE A 4 -18.05 49.06 -18.60
C ILE A 4 -18.15 47.85 -17.68
N GLY A 5 -18.88 47.97 -16.57
CA GLY A 5 -19.14 46.84 -15.66
C GLY A 5 -17.94 46.39 -14.80
N GLU A 6 -17.01 47.29 -14.45
CA GLU A 6 -15.90 46.96 -13.54
C GLU A 6 -16.43 46.37 -12.22
N ASN A 7 -16.08 45.10 -11.95
CA ASN A 7 -16.58 44.32 -10.80
C ASN A 7 -18.13 44.17 -10.74
N PHE A 8 -18.83 44.39 -11.84
CA PHE A 8 -20.29 44.21 -11.88
C PHE A 8 -20.65 42.73 -11.98
N GLN A 9 -21.40 42.24 -10.99
CA GLN A 9 -21.92 40.87 -10.97
C GLN A 9 -23.35 40.85 -11.49
N GLY A 10 -23.51 40.77 -12.80
CA GLY A 10 -24.82 40.75 -13.45
C GLY A 10 -24.70 40.69 -14.98
N LYS A 11 -25.84 40.83 -15.66
CA LYS A 11 -25.92 40.89 -17.12
C LYS A 11 -26.07 42.36 -17.54
N ILE A 12 -25.31 42.80 -18.53
CA ILE A 12 -25.43 44.13 -19.13
C ILE A 12 -25.75 43.95 -20.61
N ASP A 13 -26.68 44.75 -21.12
CA ASP A 13 -26.95 44.89 -22.54
C ASP A 13 -27.30 46.36 -22.85
N GLU A 14 -27.25 46.77 -24.11
CA GLU A 14 -27.81 48.02 -24.62
C GLU A 14 -27.26 49.31 -23.94
N VAL A 15 -25.95 49.40 -23.68
CA VAL A 15 -25.33 50.59 -23.06
C VAL A 15 -25.30 51.75 -24.05
N ARG A 16 -25.90 52.88 -23.68
CA ARG A 16 -26.07 54.07 -24.55
C ARG A 16 -25.52 55.31 -23.86
N MET A 17 -24.80 56.15 -24.60
CA MET A 17 -24.24 57.42 -24.12
C MET A 17 -24.70 58.57 -25.01
N TRP A 18 -25.28 59.62 -24.43
CA TRP A 18 -25.83 60.76 -25.16
C TRP A 18 -25.11 62.06 -24.78
N SER A 19 -24.89 62.95 -25.75
CA SER A 19 -24.40 64.32 -25.55
C SER A 19 -25.51 65.31 -25.21
N VAL A 20 -26.77 64.87 -25.28
CA VAL A 20 -27.97 65.65 -24.96
C VAL A 20 -28.70 65.05 -23.76
N ALA A 21 -29.28 65.91 -22.92
CA ALA A 21 -30.16 65.45 -21.84
C ALA A 21 -31.45 64.87 -22.44
N ARG A 22 -31.81 63.64 -22.06
CA ARG A 22 -33.01 62.94 -22.54
C ARG A 22 -34.18 63.22 -21.60
N THR A 23 -35.35 63.49 -22.15
CA THR A 23 -36.60 63.62 -21.38
C THR A 23 -37.11 62.25 -20.94
N GLN A 24 -37.99 62.22 -19.92
CA GLN A 24 -38.59 60.97 -19.44
C GLN A 24 -39.33 60.21 -20.55
N ASP A 25 -40.13 60.92 -21.35
CA ASP A 25 -40.89 60.33 -22.47
C ASP A 25 -39.96 59.70 -23.52
N GLU A 26 -38.85 60.38 -23.83
CA GLU A 26 -37.82 59.87 -24.74
C GLU A 26 -37.12 58.61 -24.21
N ILE A 27 -36.88 58.53 -22.90
CA ILE A 27 -36.31 57.34 -22.27
C ILE A 27 -37.31 56.18 -22.35
N GLN A 28 -38.56 56.40 -21.95
CA GLN A 28 -39.60 55.37 -21.96
C GLN A 28 -39.90 54.85 -23.37
N ALA A 29 -39.88 55.74 -24.38
CA ALA A 29 -40.11 55.36 -25.77
C ALA A 29 -39.02 54.43 -26.35
N ASN A 30 -37.80 54.50 -25.80
CA ASN A 30 -36.62 53.83 -26.35
C ASN A 30 -36.03 52.73 -25.46
N MET A 31 -36.36 52.67 -24.16
CA MET A 31 -35.71 51.76 -23.21
C MET A 31 -35.86 50.27 -23.56
N ASN A 32 -36.95 49.89 -24.25
CA ASN A 32 -37.23 48.50 -24.65
C ASN A 32 -37.04 48.25 -26.17
N LYS A 33 -36.30 49.12 -26.87
CA LYS A 33 -36.05 49.00 -28.32
C LYS A 33 -34.56 48.98 -28.60
N THR A 34 -34.11 48.09 -29.48
CA THR A 34 -32.78 48.19 -30.10
C THR A 34 -32.73 49.44 -30.97
N LEU A 35 -31.67 50.24 -30.82
CA LEU A 35 -31.46 51.47 -31.58
C LEU A 35 -30.70 51.18 -32.88
N VAL A 36 -30.68 52.15 -33.81
CA VAL A 36 -29.97 52.03 -35.09
C VAL A 36 -28.51 52.47 -34.93
N GLY A 37 -28.23 53.43 -34.04
CA GLY A 37 -26.89 53.96 -33.76
C GLY A 37 -26.60 55.34 -34.37
N ASN A 38 -27.53 55.90 -35.17
CA ASN A 38 -27.40 57.22 -35.79
C ASN A 38 -28.34 58.27 -35.19
N GLU A 39 -28.91 57.99 -34.02
CA GLU A 39 -29.83 58.90 -33.34
C GLU A 39 -29.14 60.22 -32.96
N THR A 40 -29.85 61.34 -33.13
CA THR A 40 -29.29 62.67 -32.86
C THR A 40 -28.86 62.82 -31.41
N GLY A 41 -27.58 63.13 -31.20
CA GLY A 41 -26.98 63.31 -29.88
C GLY A 41 -26.54 62.00 -29.21
N LEU A 42 -26.62 60.84 -29.88
CA LEU A 42 -26.03 59.59 -29.41
C LEU A 42 -24.52 59.61 -29.71
N VAL A 43 -23.70 59.39 -28.69
CA VAL A 43 -22.23 59.45 -28.76
C VAL A 43 -21.62 58.05 -28.87
N ALA A 44 -22.19 57.07 -28.15
CA ALA A 44 -21.77 55.68 -28.23
C ALA A 44 -22.96 54.77 -27.94
N TYR A 45 -23.03 53.64 -28.64
CA TYR A 45 -24.08 52.66 -28.46
C TYR A 45 -23.53 51.23 -28.57
N TYR A 46 -23.54 50.55 -27.44
CA TYR A 46 -23.02 49.20 -27.27
C TYR A 46 -24.19 48.22 -27.04
N PRO A 47 -24.73 47.58 -28.10
CA PRO A 47 -25.73 46.50 -27.98
C PRO A 47 -25.10 45.17 -27.53
N MET A 48 -23.85 45.19 -27.06
CA MET A 48 -23.04 44.02 -26.74
C MET A 48 -22.80 43.03 -27.90
N ASP A 49 -23.10 43.43 -29.14
CA ASP A 49 -22.68 42.72 -30.36
C ASP A 49 -21.15 42.66 -30.42
N VAL A 50 -20.58 41.50 -30.75
CA VAL A 50 -19.13 41.28 -30.74
C VAL A 50 -18.59 41.06 -32.14
N ASN A 51 -17.53 41.78 -32.50
CA ASN A 51 -16.85 41.63 -33.78
C ASN A 51 -15.83 40.48 -33.77
N ASN A 52 -15.18 40.23 -34.92
CA ASN A 52 -14.16 39.18 -35.04
C ASN A 52 -12.90 39.42 -34.17
N ASN A 53 -12.71 40.63 -33.64
CA ASN A 53 -11.59 40.98 -32.76
C ASN A 53 -11.93 40.82 -31.27
N TRP A 54 -13.07 40.24 -30.93
CA TRP A 54 -13.56 40.11 -29.55
C TRP A 54 -13.77 41.47 -28.86
N GLU A 55 -14.21 42.46 -29.63
CA GLU A 55 -14.58 43.79 -29.15
C GLU A 55 -16.09 43.97 -29.23
N ILE A 56 -16.66 44.59 -28.20
CA ILE A 56 -18.03 45.08 -28.21
C ILE A 56 -18.11 46.23 -29.21
N ILE A 57 -19.03 46.10 -30.17
CA ILE A 57 -19.25 47.05 -31.25
C ILE A 57 -19.93 48.30 -30.70
N ASP A 58 -19.35 49.46 -30.98
CA ASP A 58 -20.03 50.75 -30.96
C ASP A 58 -20.76 50.90 -32.30
N LYS A 59 -22.10 50.87 -32.29
CA LYS A 59 -22.93 51.00 -33.49
C LYS A 59 -23.02 52.42 -34.05
N THR A 60 -22.48 53.42 -33.34
CA THR A 60 -22.41 54.79 -33.87
C THR A 60 -21.28 54.95 -34.89
N GLU A 61 -21.32 56.04 -35.66
CA GLU A 61 -20.26 56.40 -36.62
C GLU A 61 -18.90 56.66 -35.95
N ASN A 62 -18.85 56.85 -34.62
CA ASN A 62 -17.62 57.10 -33.89
C ASN A 62 -16.76 55.84 -33.70
N ALA A 63 -17.34 54.64 -33.85
CA ALA A 63 -16.64 53.36 -33.79
C ALA A 63 -15.74 53.18 -32.54
N ASN A 64 -16.18 53.63 -31.36
CA ASN A 64 -15.45 53.49 -30.10
C ASN A 64 -15.53 52.06 -29.52
N HIS A 65 -15.16 51.04 -30.31
CA HIS A 65 -15.24 49.62 -29.91
C HIS A 65 -14.47 49.35 -28.61
N VAL A 66 -14.96 48.40 -27.81
CA VAL A 66 -14.42 48.13 -26.46
C VAL A 66 -13.97 46.68 -26.34
N LYS A 67 -12.73 46.47 -25.89
CA LYS A 67 -12.20 45.12 -25.61
C LYS A 67 -12.92 44.47 -24.43
N ILE A 68 -13.17 43.18 -24.57
CA ILE A 68 -13.74 42.35 -23.51
C ILE A 68 -12.60 41.80 -22.65
N THR A 69 -12.69 41.98 -21.33
CA THR A 69 -11.74 41.42 -20.36
C THR A 69 -12.53 40.71 -19.28
N ASP A 70 -12.26 39.42 -19.06
CA ASP A 70 -12.85 38.58 -18.00
C ASP A 70 -14.39 38.53 -17.96
N ALA A 71 -15.06 38.91 -19.06
CA ALA A 71 -16.51 38.87 -19.20
C ALA A 71 -16.94 37.83 -20.23
N GLU A 72 -18.08 37.19 -19.97
CA GLU A 72 -18.64 36.16 -20.82
C GLU A 72 -19.67 36.74 -21.79
N ILE A 73 -19.62 36.31 -23.05
CA ILE A 73 -20.59 36.73 -24.06
C ILE A 73 -21.80 35.79 -24.00
N LEU A 74 -22.97 36.37 -23.79
CA LEU A 74 -24.24 35.65 -23.75
C LEU A 74 -25.03 35.92 -25.03
N SER A 75 -25.65 34.88 -25.60
CA SER A 75 -26.59 35.10 -26.71
C SER A 75 -27.84 35.81 -26.19
N ARG A 76 -28.18 36.96 -26.78
CA ARG A 76 -29.41 37.71 -26.48
C ARG A 76 -30.69 36.92 -26.76
N PHE A 77 -30.65 36.00 -27.72
CA PHE A 77 -31.75 35.15 -28.11
C PHE A 77 -31.39 33.68 -27.87
N ILE A 78 -32.26 32.97 -27.17
CA ILE A 78 -32.22 31.50 -27.14
C ILE A 78 -32.57 31.03 -28.55
N SER A 79 -31.83 30.06 -29.07
CA SER A 79 -32.02 29.50 -30.40
C SER A 79 -33.49 29.09 -30.63
N ASP A 80 -33.94 29.34 -31.85
CA ASP A 80 -35.24 28.97 -32.41
C ASP A 80 -35.41 27.44 -32.35
N ASN A 81 -35.90 26.93 -31.21
CA ASN A 81 -36.53 25.63 -31.22
C ASN A 81 -37.89 25.83 -31.89
N SER A 82 -37.92 25.70 -33.21
CA SER A 82 -39.09 25.91 -34.09
C SER A 82 -40.34 25.08 -33.73
N SER A 83 -40.23 24.19 -32.74
CA SER A 83 -41.33 23.43 -32.15
C SER A 83 -41.99 24.09 -30.92
N CYS A 84 -41.35 25.08 -30.30
CA CYS A 84 -41.81 25.71 -29.07
C CYS A 84 -42.39 27.10 -29.33
N THR A 85 -43.72 27.19 -29.33
CA THR A 85 -44.46 28.40 -29.72
C THR A 85 -44.11 29.65 -28.89
N ASN A 86 -43.59 29.48 -27.66
CA ASN A 86 -43.19 30.56 -26.75
C ASN A 86 -41.71 30.49 -26.31
N GLY A 87 -40.87 29.75 -27.05
CA GLY A 87 -39.51 29.43 -26.62
C GLY A 87 -39.46 28.28 -25.60
N PRO A 88 -38.26 27.87 -25.17
CA PRO A 88 -38.09 26.76 -24.23
C PRO A 88 -38.61 27.12 -22.84
N ASP A 89 -39.46 26.26 -22.29
CA ASP A 89 -40.10 26.42 -20.97
C ASP A 89 -39.59 25.39 -19.94
N GLY A 90 -38.66 24.52 -20.35
CA GLY A 90 -38.08 23.48 -19.50
C GLY A 90 -38.90 22.20 -19.42
N THR A 91 -40.04 22.11 -20.11
CA THR A 91 -40.82 20.88 -20.23
C THR A 91 -40.11 19.84 -21.09
N THR A 92 -40.49 18.57 -20.98
CA THR A 92 -39.95 17.52 -21.86
C THR A 92 -40.24 17.75 -23.35
N SER A 93 -41.35 18.43 -23.67
CA SER A 93 -41.70 18.85 -25.03
C SER A 93 -40.91 20.07 -25.50
N CYS A 94 -40.49 20.94 -24.58
CA CYS A 94 -39.80 22.19 -24.87
C CYS A 94 -38.62 22.42 -23.90
N PRO A 95 -37.61 21.53 -23.92
CA PRO A 95 -36.52 21.57 -22.95
C PRO A 95 -35.65 22.80 -23.15
N PHE A 96 -35.00 23.22 -22.07
CA PHE A 96 -33.92 24.19 -22.14
C PHE A 96 -32.76 23.65 -23.00
N PRO A 97 -32.22 24.44 -23.94
CA PRO A 97 -31.13 23.97 -24.81
C PRO A 97 -29.78 23.86 -24.09
N THR A 98 -29.65 24.50 -22.93
CA THR A 98 -28.40 24.56 -22.15
C THR A 98 -28.70 24.44 -20.67
N ILE A 99 -27.79 23.82 -19.91
CA ILE A 99 -27.89 23.71 -18.44
C ILE A 99 -28.00 25.11 -17.83
N ARG A 100 -27.23 26.07 -18.33
CA ARG A 100 -27.26 27.45 -17.84
C ARG A 100 -28.61 28.12 -18.00
N SER A 101 -29.31 27.91 -19.11
CA SER A 101 -30.66 28.48 -19.32
C SER A 101 -31.69 27.88 -18.36
N ALA A 102 -31.55 26.60 -17.98
CA ALA A 102 -32.33 26.02 -16.89
C ALA A 102 -31.98 26.69 -15.54
N LEU A 103 -30.70 26.89 -15.24
CA LEU A 103 -30.27 27.57 -14.01
C LEU A 103 -30.67 29.06 -13.93
N ASP A 104 -31.01 29.70 -15.05
CA ASP A 104 -31.52 31.08 -15.08
C ASP A 104 -33.01 31.16 -14.72
N ASN A 105 -33.76 30.07 -14.86
CA ASN A 105 -35.21 30.00 -14.62
C ASN A 105 -35.60 29.18 -13.39
N VAL A 106 -34.65 28.43 -12.83
CA VAL A 106 -34.88 27.55 -11.68
C VAL A 106 -35.16 28.33 -10.40
N THR A 107 -36.04 27.77 -9.56
CA THR A 107 -36.41 28.29 -8.25
C THR A 107 -36.20 27.25 -7.15
N ALA A 108 -36.31 27.66 -5.89
CA ALA A 108 -36.07 26.79 -4.74
C ALA A 108 -37.04 25.59 -4.73
N GLY A 109 -36.49 24.37 -4.68
CA GLY A 109 -37.28 23.13 -4.69
C GLY A 109 -37.44 22.48 -6.06
N ASP A 110 -37.00 23.14 -7.13
CA ASP A 110 -37.08 22.60 -8.49
C ASP A 110 -36.05 21.48 -8.74
N HIS A 111 -36.37 20.63 -9.72
CA HIS A 111 -35.52 19.54 -10.18
C HIS A 111 -35.21 19.72 -11.67
N ILE A 112 -33.94 19.95 -11.99
CA ILE A 112 -33.40 19.99 -13.36
C ILE A 112 -32.90 18.59 -13.75
N TYR A 113 -33.58 17.98 -14.70
CA TYR A 113 -33.08 16.77 -15.37
C TYR A 113 -32.26 17.13 -16.61
N ILE A 114 -31.04 16.60 -16.69
CA ILE A 114 -30.15 16.78 -17.84
C ILE A 114 -30.20 15.51 -18.70
N ARG A 115 -30.46 15.65 -20.00
CA ARG A 115 -30.47 14.52 -20.94
C ARG A 115 -29.05 14.13 -21.36
N GLN A 116 -28.90 12.89 -21.86
CA GLN A 116 -27.64 12.32 -22.32
C GLN A 116 -26.88 13.30 -23.22
N GLY A 117 -25.60 13.54 -22.91
CA GLY A 117 -24.77 14.45 -23.70
C GLY A 117 -23.50 14.91 -23.01
N ARG A 118 -22.66 15.60 -23.80
CA ARG A 118 -21.47 16.32 -23.33
C ARG A 118 -21.72 17.82 -23.40
N TYR A 119 -21.67 18.49 -22.26
CA TYR A 119 -21.99 19.90 -22.11
C TYR A 119 -20.73 20.71 -21.79
N THR A 120 -20.32 21.59 -22.70
CA THR A 120 -19.07 22.38 -22.62
C THR A 120 -19.28 23.79 -22.07
N GLU A 121 -20.42 23.99 -21.41
CA GLU A 121 -20.88 25.27 -20.89
C GLU A 121 -20.07 25.74 -19.69
N LEU A 122 -19.98 27.06 -19.53
CA LEU A 122 -19.52 27.70 -18.31
C LEU A 122 -20.72 27.92 -17.37
N LEU A 123 -20.67 27.28 -16.20
CA LEU A 123 -21.73 27.30 -15.19
C LEU A 123 -21.33 28.22 -14.03
N ASN A 124 -21.57 29.51 -14.21
CA ASN A 124 -21.28 30.53 -13.22
C ASN A 124 -22.56 31.08 -12.58
N LYS A 125 -22.63 31.06 -11.24
CA LYS A 125 -23.79 31.58 -10.50
C LYS A 125 -23.35 32.39 -9.27
N TRP A 126 -24.08 33.48 -9.05
CA TRP A 126 -24.01 34.30 -7.85
C TRP A 126 -25.39 34.35 -7.23
N GLN A 127 -25.48 34.07 -5.93
CA GLN A 127 -26.73 34.08 -5.17
C GLN A 127 -27.84 33.16 -5.69
N LEU A 128 -27.50 32.05 -6.37
CA LEU A 128 -28.50 31.07 -6.77
C LEU A 128 -29.06 30.35 -5.54
N ASN A 129 -30.36 30.50 -5.30
CA ASN A 129 -31.04 29.94 -4.12
C ASN A 129 -30.36 30.34 -2.79
N HIS A 130 -29.84 31.57 -2.73
CA HIS A 130 -29.05 32.03 -1.59
C HIS A 130 -29.86 32.03 -0.29
N SER A 131 -29.33 31.35 0.71
CA SER A 131 -29.79 31.40 2.09
C SER A 131 -28.59 31.15 3.00
N TYR A 132 -27.96 32.24 3.44
CA TYR A 132 -26.74 32.23 4.22
C TYR A 132 -26.79 31.21 5.38
N GLU A 133 -25.97 30.17 5.25
CA GLU A 133 -25.79 29.08 6.23
C GLU A 133 -27.09 28.42 6.75
N THR A 134 -28.20 28.55 6.00
CA THR A 134 -29.51 28.00 6.37
C THR A 134 -29.96 26.93 5.38
N GLN A 135 -30.44 25.79 5.88
CA GLN A 135 -30.98 24.73 5.03
C GLN A 135 -32.38 25.14 4.54
N GLY A 136 -32.63 24.98 3.24
CA GLY A 136 -33.89 25.27 2.59
C GLY A 136 -34.26 24.24 1.51
N PRO A 137 -35.35 24.48 0.75
CA PRO A 137 -35.70 23.67 -0.41
C PRO A 137 -34.53 23.64 -1.40
N LYS A 138 -34.13 22.44 -1.83
CA LYS A 138 -32.94 22.26 -2.67
C LYS A 138 -33.30 22.38 -4.14
N ILE A 139 -32.39 22.96 -4.93
CA ILE A 139 -32.35 22.76 -6.37
C ILE A 139 -31.60 21.45 -6.63
N VAL A 140 -32.24 20.50 -7.29
CA VAL A 140 -31.61 19.23 -7.68
C VAL A 140 -31.23 19.28 -9.15
N ILE A 141 -29.98 19.01 -9.46
CA ILE A 141 -29.42 18.96 -10.81
C ILE A 141 -28.94 17.52 -11.03
N GLU A 142 -29.66 16.77 -11.85
CA GLU A 142 -29.49 15.33 -11.95
C GLU A 142 -29.47 14.88 -13.41
N ALA A 143 -28.62 13.92 -13.75
CA ALA A 143 -28.72 13.24 -15.04
C ALA A 143 -30.03 12.44 -15.12
N TYR A 144 -30.67 12.44 -16.28
CA TYR A 144 -31.88 11.65 -16.49
C TYR A 144 -31.58 10.16 -16.21
N PRO A 145 -32.50 9.41 -15.56
CA PRO A 145 -32.21 8.03 -15.15
C PRO A 145 -31.72 7.15 -16.31
N ASN A 146 -30.62 6.42 -16.09
CA ASN A 146 -29.93 5.58 -17.07
C ASN A 146 -29.30 6.31 -18.27
N GLU A 147 -29.16 7.63 -18.22
CA GLU A 147 -28.46 8.43 -19.23
C GLU A 147 -27.10 8.92 -18.72
N GLU A 148 -26.10 8.95 -19.61
CA GLU A 148 -24.78 9.48 -19.30
C GLU A 148 -24.72 10.98 -19.58
N VAL A 149 -24.48 11.77 -18.54
CA VAL A 149 -24.31 13.23 -18.64
C VAL A 149 -22.90 13.59 -18.22
N ILE A 150 -22.20 14.29 -19.11
CA ILE A 150 -20.84 14.75 -18.88
C ILE A 150 -20.81 16.27 -18.96
N ILE A 151 -20.38 16.93 -17.90
CA ILE A 151 -20.00 18.35 -17.92
C ILE A 151 -18.51 18.40 -18.22
N ASP A 152 -18.16 18.97 -19.38
CA ASP A 152 -16.92 18.67 -20.08
C ASP A 152 -16.11 19.95 -20.38
N GLY A 153 -14.90 20.07 -19.85
CA GLY A 153 -14.01 21.21 -20.16
C GLY A 153 -13.27 21.10 -21.50
N THR A 154 -13.51 20.04 -22.28
CA THR A 154 -12.97 19.84 -23.62
C THR A 154 -13.95 20.23 -24.72
N VAL A 155 -13.43 20.58 -25.89
CA VAL A 155 -14.20 20.77 -27.12
C VAL A 155 -13.78 19.73 -28.15
N ALA A 156 -14.70 19.34 -29.02
CA ALA A 156 -14.35 18.46 -30.14
C ALA A 156 -13.70 19.26 -31.27
N LEU A 157 -12.71 18.70 -31.94
CA LEU A 157 -12.17 19.26 -33.18
C LEU A 157 -13.02 18.83 -34.39
N ASN A 158 -14.35 18.87 -34.23
CA ASN A 158 -15.35 18.36 -35.16
C ASN A 158 -15.79 19.39 -36.21
N ASP A 159 -14.84 20.12 -36.76
CA ASP A 159 -15.11 21.23 -37.69
C ASP A 159 -15.17 20.78 -39.16
N ASN A 160 -15.01 19.48 -39.46
CA ASN A 160 -14.77 18.96 -40.83
C ASN A 160 -13.60 19.63 -41.58
N SER A 161 -12.84 20.52 -40.92
CA SER A 161 -11.73 21.29 -41.47
C SER A 161 -10.39 21.06 -40.76
N SER A 162 -10.41 20.30 -39.66
CA SER A 162 -9.25 19.69 -39.02
C SER A 162 -8.70 18.65 -39.98
N ASN A 163 -7.97 19.17 -40.97
CA ASN A 163 -7.33 18.43 -42.04
C ASN A 163 -6.17 17.65 -41.43
N TRP A 164 -6.47 16.61 -40.67
CA TRP A 164 -5.47 15.70 -40.13
C TRP A 164 -4.67 15.12 -41.28
N VAL A 165 -3.37 15.42 -41.30
CA VAL A 165 -2.43 14.90 -42.30
C VAL A 165 -1.47 13.98 -41.58
N GLN A 166 -1.26 12.80 -42.17
CA GLN A 166 -0.17 11.93 -41.77
C GLN A 166 1.16 12.56 -42.23
N ASP A 167 2.09 12.66 -41.29
CA ASP A 167 3.41 13.23 -41.49
C ASP A 167 4.46 12.29 -40.87
N SER A 168 5.73 12.64 -41.04
CA SER A 168 6.84 11.92 -40.44
C SER A 168 7.72 12.85 -39.61
N LEU A 169 8.16 12.36 -38.45
CA LEU A 169 9.13 13.06 -37.60
C LEU A 169 10.40 12.22 -37.49
N GLU A 170 11.56 12.81 -37.81
CA GLU A 170 12.86 12.20 -37.55
C GLU A 170 13.32 12.57 -36.14
N LEU A 171 13.56 11.55 -35.32
CA LEU A 171 14.03 11.68 -33.94
C LEU A 171 15.55 11.89 -33.91
N ASP A 172 16.09 12.37 -32.79
CA ASP A 172 17.53 12.61 -32.60
C ASP A 172 18.42 11.38 -32.84
N ASN A 173 17.85 10.17 -32.71
CA ASN A 173 18.55 8.91 -32.97
C ASN A 173 18.51 8.46 -34.44
N GLY A 174 17.95 9.28 -35.35
CA GLY A 174 17.80 9.00 -36.78
C GLY A 174 16.60 8.11 -37.13
N THR A 175 15.76 7.74 -36.15
CA THR A 175 14.53 6.98 -36.41
C THR A 175 13.44 7.90 -36.92
N THR A 176 12.77 7.51 -38.00
CA THR A 176 11.57 8.21 -38.48
C THR A 176 10.31 7.54 -37.94
N ILE A 177 9.47 8.30 -37.25
CA ILE A 177 8.15 7.87 -36.76
C ILE A 177 7.03 8.47 -37.61
N ASN A 178 5.90 7.77 -37.70
CA ASN A 178 4.69 8.27 -38.33
C ASN A 178 3.86 9.04 -37.30
N ILE A 179 3.59 10.30 -37.59
CA ILE A 179 2.77 11.17 -36.74
C ILE A 179 1.58 11.71 -37.54
N TYR A 180 0.62 12.28 -36.82
CA TYR A 180 -0.49 13.01 -37.39
C TYR A 180 -0.41 14.46 -36.93
N LYS A 181 -0.72 15.40 -37.81
CA LYS A 181 -0.79 16.81 -37.43
C LYS A 181 -2.00 17.51 -38.00
N THR A 182 -2.45 18.54 -37.30
CA THR A 182 -3.48 19.47 -37.78
C THR A 182 -3.22 20.87 -37.24
N VAL A 183 -3.62 21.90 -37.98
CA VAL A 183 -3.65 23.28 -37.49
C VAL A 183 -5.00 23.51 -36.83
N ILE A 184 -5.01 23.90 -35.57
CA ILE A 184 -6.24 24.13 -34.82
C ILE A 184 -6.86 25.47 -35.23
N ASN A 185 -8.13 25.43 -35.65
CA ASN A 185 -8.92 26.63 -35.91
C ASN A 185 -9.49 27.19 -34.60
N PHE A 186 -8.65 27.90 -33.85
CA PHE A 186 -9.05 28.56 -32.60
C PHE A 186 -10.16 29.60 -32.77
N ASP A 187 -10.29 30.23 -33.94
CA ASP A 187 -11.38 31.18 -34.19
C ASP A 187 -12.73 30.46 -34.21
N ASN A 188 -12.78 29.25 -34.78
CA ASN A 188 -13.98 28.42 -34.79
C ASN A 188 -14.32 27.93 -33.38
N ILE A 189 -13.34 27.38 -32.64
CA ILE A 189 -13.52 26.95 -31.25
C ILE A 189 -14.01 28.12 -30.40
N SER A 190 -13.37 29.28 -30.52
CA SER A 190 -13.71 30.45 -29.72
C SER A 190 -15.15 30.89 -29.99
N ARG A 191 -15.61 30.87 -31.26
CA ARG A 191 -17.00 31.15 -31.63
C ARG A 191 -17.99 30.11 -31.11
N GLU A 192 -17.65 28.83 -31.19
CA GLU A 192 -18.49 27.73 -30.68
C GLU A 192 -18.79 27.91 -29.18
N ILE A 193 -17.76 28.30 -28.42
CA ILE A 193 -17.85 28.40 -26.97
C ILE A 193 -18.00 29.85 -26.44
N MET A 194 -18.13 30.81 -27.36
CA MET A 194 -18.31 32.25 -27.08
C MET A 194 -17.24 32.84 -26.14
N THR A 195 -15.98 32.42 -26.25
CA THR A 195 -14.85 32.91 -25.44
C THR A 195 -13.55 32.78 -26.23
N PRO A 196 -12.65 33.79 -26.21
CA PRO A 196 -11.35 33.68 -26.86
C PRO A 196 -10.53 32.53 -26.27
N VAL A 197 -10.01 31.65 -27.12
CA VAL A 197 -9.07 30.58 -26.77
C VAL A 197 -7.97 30.55 -27.82
N ASP A 198 -6.72 30.45 -27.38
CA ASP A 198 -5.54 30.38 -28.24
C ASP A 198 -4.55 29.26 -27.84
N ASN A 199 -4.92 28.45 -26.84
CA ASN A 199 -4.08 27.37 -26.34
C ASN A 199 -4.92 26.14 -25.90
N ILE A 200 -4.25 24.98 -25.80
CA ILE A 200 -4.81 23.71 -25.33
C ILE A 200 -3.94 23.12 -24.22
N THR A 201 -4.51 22.28 -23.37
CA THR A 201 -3.80 21.74 -22.19
C THR A 201 -3.88 20.23 -22.02
N GLN A 202 -4.84 19.57 -22.67
CA GLN A 202 -4.97 18.11 -22.71
C GLN A 202 -5.59 17.70 -24.05
N VAL A 203 -5.27 16.49 -24.51
CA VAL A 203 -5.79 15.93 -25.77
C VAL A 203 -6.36 14.54 -25.50
N PHE A 204 -7.48 14.25 -26.15
CA PHE A 204 -8.14 12.95 -26.08
C PHE A 204 -8.49 12.45 -27.48
N VAL A 205 -8.28 11.16 -27.75
CA VAL A 205 -8.69 10.53 -29.01
C VAL A 205 -9.64 9.38 -28.70
N ASN A 206 -10.88 9.46 -29.18
CA ASN A 206 -11.95 8.50 -28.86
C ASN A 206 -12.14 8.29 -27.34
N GLY A 207 -11.99 9.36 -26.56
CA GLY A 207 -12.06 9.34 -25.09
C GLY A 207 -10.78 8.86 -24.38
N ARG A 208 -9.80 8.31 -25.10
CA ARG A 208 -8.49 7.95 -24.55
C ARG A 208 -7.67 9.20 -24.27
N TYR A 209 -7.13 9.32 -23.07
CA TYR A 209 -6.17 10.37 -22.70
C TYR A 209 -4.89 10.21 -23.52
N MET A 210 -4.44 11.27 -24.19
CA MET A 210 -3.14 11.31 -24.84
C MET A 210 -2.11 11.94 -23.88
N ILE A 211 -0.96 11.31 -23.75
CA ILE A 211 0.13 11.74 -22.88
C ILE A 211 0.75 13.02 -23.47
N PRO A 212 0.89 14.13 -22.73
CA PRO A 212 1.69 15.24 -23.23
C PRO A 212 3.13 14.75 -23.44
N ALA A 213 3.73 14.98 -24.60
CA ALA A 213 5.06 14.48 -24.93
C ALA A 213 6.09 14.82 -23.83
N MET A 214 6.81 13.81 -23.35
CA MET A 214 7.75 13.92 -22.22
C MET A 214 9.14 13.43 -22.60
N PRO A 215 10.23 13.91 -21.97
CA PRO A 215 11.59 13.40 -22.23
C PRO A 215 11.82 11.92 -21.90
N ARG A 216 10.81 11.21 -21.40
CA ARG A 216 10.88 9.79 -21.05
C ARG A 216 9.53 9.15 -21.30
N ASN A 217 9.57 7.92 -21.80
CA ASN A 217 8.37 7.24 -22.23
C ASN A 217 7.79 6.35 -21.14
N PHE A 218 6.47 6.31 -21.09
CA PHE A 218 5.73 5.47 -20.16
C PHE A 218 4.40 5.01 -20.75
N LYS A 219 3.96 3.83 -20.29
CA LYS A 219 2.60 3.32 -20.49
C LYS A 219 1.60 4.36 -20.01
N ASN A 220 0.52 4.51 -20.76
CA ASN A 220 -0.52 5.49 -20.46
C ASN A 220 -0.99 5.39 -18.99
N PRO A 221 -0.97 6.51 -18.24
CA PRO A 221 -1.26 6.51 -16.81
C PRO A 221 -2.73 6.23 -16.49
N THR A 222 -3.60 6.21 -17.50
CA THR A 222 -5.01 5.81 -17.33
C THR A 222 -5.21 4.29 -17.36
N ASP A 223 -4.19 3.53 -17.77
CA ASP A 223 -4.22 2.07 -17.68
C ASP A 223 -3.97 1.60 -16.24
N PRO A 224 -4.68 0.56 -15.76
CA PRO A 224 -4.40 -0.03 -14.47
C PRO A 224 -2.94 -0.50 -14.36
N THR A 225 -2.35 -0.26 -13.20
CA THR A 225 -1.03 -0.81 -12.84
C THR A 225 -1.17 -2.24 -12.35
N THR A 226 -0.24 -3.11 -12.75
CA THR A 226 -0.10 -4.45 -12.18
C THR A 226 0.88 -4.50 -11.00
N GLY A 227 1.57 -3.39 -10.72
CA GLY A 227 2.56 -3.28 -9.65
C GLY A 227 2.00 -2.69 -8.36
N ASN A 228 2.88 -2.51 -7.37
CA ASN A 228 2.60 -1.84 -6.10
C ASN A 228 3.82 -0.97 -5.67
N PRO A 229 3.76 -0.12 -4.64
CA PRO A 229 4.88 0.76 -4.26
C PRO A 229 6.21 0.07 -3.94
N ARG A 230 6.23 -1.22 -3.64
CA ARG A 230 7.45 -2.01 -3.35
C ARG A 230 7.92 -2.83 -4.54
N ASN A 231 7.07 -3.01 -5.54
CA ASN A 231 7.37 -3.62 -6.83
C ASN A 231 6.62 -2.85 -7.92
N PRO A 232 7.02 -1.59 -8.21
CA PRO A 232 6.30 -0.76 -9.17
C PRO A 232 6.43 -1.34 -10.58
N GLU A 233 5.35 -1.31 -11.37
CA GLU A 233 5.36 -1.78 -12.77
C GLU A 233 6.37 -0.95 -13.58
N PRO A 234 7.43 -1.56 -14.15
CA PRO A 234 8.41 -0.86 -14.97
C PRO A 234 7.77 -0.17 -16.18
N GLY A 235 8.32 0.98 -16.58
CA GLY A 235 7.80 1.71 -17.75
C GLY A 235 6.45 2.40 -17.51
N THR A 236 6.02 2.58 -16.27
CA THR A 236 4.79 3.34 -15.91
C THR A 236 5.14 4.57 -15.07
N VAL A 237 4.19 5.50 -14.91
CA VAL A 237 4.33 6.63 -13.97
C VAL A 237 4.52 6.17 -12.52
N TRP A 238 4.12 4.94 -12.17
CA TRP A 238 4.24 4.38 -10.83
C TRP A 238 5.67 3.98 -10.47
N ALA A 239 6.55 3.80 -11.46
CA ALA A 239 7.99 3.74 -11.25
C ALA A 239 8.54 5.12 -10.85
N ASP A 240 9.81 5.20 -10.42
CA ASP A 240 10.42 6.49 -10.05
C ASP A 240 10.46 7.44 -11.26
N TRP A 241 9.56 8.42 -11.22
CA TRP A 241 9.29 9.45 -12.23
C TRP A 241 9.74 10.86 -11.81
N GLY A 242 10.10 11.04 -10.54
CA GLY A 242 10.59 12.32 -10.01
C GLY A 242 9.53 13.32 -9.60
N ARG A 243 9.87 14.60 -9.77
CA ARG A 243 9.13 15.78 -9.29
C ARG A 243 8.40 16.45 -10.46
N SER A 244 7.32 17.18 -10.18
CA SER A 244 6.56 17.91 -11.20
C SER A 244 7.39 19.07 -11.80
N PRO A 245 7.53 19.16 -13.13
CA PRO A 245 8.17 20.30 -13.80
C PRO A 245 7.44 21.63 -13.64
N ILE A 246 6.15 21.60 -13.34
CA ILE A 246 5.37 22.83 -13.18
C ILE A 246 5.42 23.33 -11.75
N ARG A 247 5.45 22.41 -10.77
CA ARG A 247 5.52 22.76 -9.35
C ARG A 247 6.92 23.21 -8.92
N TYR A 248 7.96 22.62 -9.49
CA TYR A 248 9.35 22.91 -9.14
C TYR A 248 10.05 23.59 -10.32
N PRO A 249 10.46 24.86 -10.19
CA PRO A 249 11.03 25.62 -11.30
C PRO A 249 12.40 25.11 -11.74
N GLU A 250 12.86 25.55 -12.91
CA GLU A 250 14.12 25.14 -13.54
C GLU A 250 15.35 25.43 -12.65
N ASP A 251 15.31 26.50 -11.86
CA ASP A 251 16.39 26.90 -10.97
C ASP A 251 16.48 26.08 -9.66
N ASP A 252 15.51 25.21 -9.39
CA ASP A 252 15.51 24.30 -8.23
C ASP A 252 16.44 23.09 -8.44
N ASN A 253 17.74 23.35 -8.52
CA ASN A 253 18.79 22.33 -8.66
C ASN A 253 18.81 21.29 -7.52
N GLY A 254 18.14 21.56 -6.39
CA GLY A 254 18.06 20.64 -5.26
C GLY A 254 17.02 19.54 -5.45
N SER A 255 15.88 19.86 -6.06
CA SER A 255 14.74 18.94 -6.20
C SER A 255 14.86 17.97 -7.38
N TRP A 256 15.55 18.36 -8.46
CA TRP A 256 15.70 17.53 -9.67
C TRP A 256 16.76 16.43 -9.51
N GLY A 257 17.73 16.63 -8.62
CA GLY A 257 18.88 15.73 -8.48
C GLY A 257 19.85 15.84 -9.67
N PRO A 258 21.08 15.32 -9.53
CA PRO A 258 22.17 15.58 -10.48
C PRO A 258 21.99 14.93 -11.87
N SER A 259 21.00 14.04 -12.04
CA SER A 259 20.76 13.29 -13.29
C SER A 259 19.48 13.68 -14.02
N ARG A 260 18.67 14.62 -13.49
CA ARG A 260 17.41 15.04 -14.14
C ARG A 260 17.48 16.52 -14.47
N LYS A 261 17.12 16.86 -15.70
CA LYS A 261 16.96 18.24 -16.16
C LYS A 261 15.49 18.62 -16.10
N TRP A 262 15.23 19.89 -15.82
CA TRP A 262 13.90 20.46 -15.99
C TRP A 262 13.46 20.34 -17.45
N TYR A 263 12.15 20.22 -17.69
CA TYR A 263 11.56 20.15 -19.02
C TYR A 263 10.15 20.73 -19.01
N MET A 264 9.67 21.18 -20.16
CA MET A 264 8.26 21.53 -20.35
C MET A 264 7.52 20.36 -21.00
N PRO A 265 6.34 19.94 -20.49
CA PRO A 265 5.52 18.95 -21.18
C PRO A 265 5.02 19.41 -22.56
N ALA A 266 4.63 18.44 -23.40
CA ALA A 266 4.01 18.65 -24.72
C ALA A 266 4.89 19.43 -25.73
N GLN A 267 6.21 19.32 -25.62
CA GLN A 267 7.15 19.87 -26.59
C GLN A 267 7.41 18.87 -27.73
N LEU A 268 7.48 19.38 -28.96
CA LEU A 268 7.63 18.55 -30.17
C LEU A 268 8.95 17.75 -30.17
N GLU A 269 10.01 18.29 -29.57
CA GLU A 269 11.31 17.62 -29.41
C GLU A 269 11.24 16.34 -28.56
N ASN A 270 10.20 16.17 -27.75
CA ASN A 270 9.99 15.00 -26.91
C ASN A 270 8.90 14.06 -27.46
N LEU A 271 8.36 14.31 -28.67
CA LEU A 271 7.29 13.48 -29.25
C LEU A 271 7.91 12.23 -29.88
N ASP A 272 8.01 11.13 -29.13
CA ASP A 272 8.73 9.94 -29.58
C ASP A 272 8.08 8.60 -29.18
N PHE A 273 6.95 8.63 -28.48
CA PHE A 273 6.22 7.43 -28.04
C PHE A 273 4.75 7.38 -28.46
N PRO A 274 4.17 6.18 -28.72
CA PRO A 274 2.75 6.08 -29.01
C PRO A 274 1.88 6.64 -27.89
N GLU A 275 0.76 7.24 -28.28
CA GLU A 275 -0.19 7.96 -27.44
C GLU A 275 0.27 9.32 -26.93
N GLU A 276 1.39 9.85 -27.43
CA GLU A 276 1.85 11.19 -27.09
C GLU A 276 1.29 12.30 -27.98
N TRP A 277 1.27 13.53 -27.45
CA TRP A 277 0.93 14.75 -28.18
C TRP A 277 1.88 15.91 -27.88
N ALA A 278 2.08 16.77 -28.87
CA ALA A 278 2.82 18.03 -28.72
C ALA A 278 2.05 19.18 -29.39
N PHE A 279 2.21 20.40 -28.90
CA PHE A 279 1.52 21.57 -29.46
C PHE A 279 2.45 22.77 -29.62
N ASP A 280 2.49 23.31 -30.83
CA ASP A 280 3.20 24.53 -31.17
C ASP A 280 2.21 25.70 -31.20
N SER A 281 2.29 26.57 -30.19
CA SER A 281 1.42 27.74 -30.07
C SER A 281 1.73 28.84 -31.10
N GLY A 282 2.95 28.88 -31.64
CA GLY A 282 3.37 29.90 -32.61
C GLY A 282 2.68 29.74 -33.98
N ASN A 283 2.46 28.50 -34.40
CA ASN A 283 1.75 28.17 -35.65
C ASN A 283 0.41 27.44 -35.43
N LYS A 284 0.00 27.23 -34.17
CA LYS A 284 -1.26 26.58 -33.77
C LYS A 284 -1.37 25.11 -34.21
N THR A 285 -0.24 24.41 -34.37
CA THR A 285 -0.23 23.02 -34.85
C THR A 285 -0.22 22.04 -33.69
N LEU A 286 -1.15 21.09 -33.72
CA LEU A 286 -1.17 19.91 -32.84
C LEU A 286 -0.56 18.73 -33.57
N TYR A 287 0.38 18.05 -32.90
CA TYR A 287 1.05 16.84 -33.36
C TYR A 287 0.67 15.67 -32.45
N LEU A 288 0.42 14.50 -33.03
CA LEU A 288 0.03 13.27 -32.33
C LEU A 288 0.82 12.08 -32.85
N TYR A 289 1.38 11.28 -31.94
CA TYR A 289 1.85 9.94 -32.25
C TYR A 289 0.76 8.94 -31.81
N ALA A 290 -0.05 8.50 -32.77
CA ALA A 290 -1.16 7.58 -32.48
C ALA A 290 -0.70 6.13 -32.30
N SER A 291 -1.39 5.37 -31.44
CA SER A 291 -1.36 3.90 -31.43
C SER A 291 -2.50 3.33 -32.28
N ASP A 292 -2.44 2.02 -32.59
CA ASP A 292 -3.28 1.34 -33.61
C ASP A 292 -4.80 1.55 -33.47
N ASN A 293 -5.30 1.79 -32.25
CA ASN A 293 -6.73 1.97 -31.97
C ASN A 293 -7.15 3.44 -31.74
N TYR A 294 -6.20 4.37 -31.76
CA TYR A 294 -6.43 5.78 -31.41
C TYR A 294 -5.89 6.73 -32.50
N THR A 295 -6.09 6.35 -33.76
CA THR A 295 -5.81 7.22 -34.90
C THR A 295 -6.73 8.45 -34.88
N PRO A 296 -6.18 9.69 -34.96
CA PRO A 296 -6.99 10.89 -34.97
C PRO A 296 -7.74 11.05 -36.30
N THR A 297 -8.98 11.52 -36.21
CA THR A 297 -9.85 11.88 -37.32
C THR A 297 -10.51 13.21 -37.02
N SER A 298 -11.21 13.78 -37.99
CA SER A 298 -11.99 15.01 -37.81
C SER A 298 -13.20 14.85 -36.87
N THR A 299 -13.45 13.68 -36.27
CA THR A 299 -14.65 13.45 -35.45
C THR A 299 -14.41 12.89 -34.06
N ASN A 300 -13.19 12.42 -33.76
CA ASN A 300 -12.87 11.68 -32.54
C ASN A 300 -11.83 12.35 -31.64
N VAL A 301 -11.31 13.53 -32.00
CA VAL A 301 -10.33 14.26 -31.19
C VAL A 301 -11.01 15.34 -30.36
N ARG A 302 -10.70 15.40 -29.07
CA ARG A 302 -11.12 16.48 -28.17
C ARG A 302 -9.91 17.13 -27.51
N VAL A 303 -9.98 18.43 -27.30
CA VAL A 303 -8.92 19.20 -26.65
C VAL A 303 -9.48 20.00 -25.48
N ARG A 304 -8.75 20.03 -24.36
CA ARG A 304 -9.12 20.84 -23.19
C ARG A 304 -8.80 22.31 -23.44
N VAL A 305 -9.84 23.13 -23.38
CA VAL A 305 -9.78 24.58 -23.59
C VAL A 305 -10.21 25.38 -22.35
N ARG A 306 -10.69 24.70 -21.31
CA ARG A 306 -11.11 25.31 -20.04
C ARG A 306 -10.35 24.74 -18.86
N ASP A 307 -9.78 25.63 -18.05
CA ASP A 307 -9.25 25.28 -16.74
C ASP A 307 -10.38 25.03 -15.72
N ARG A 308 -11.39 25.91 -15.69
CA ARG A 308 -12.52 25.88 -14.75
C ARG A 308 -13.83 26.16 -15.49
N TYR A 309 -14.84 25.31 -15.29
CA TYR A 309 -16.15 25.47 -15.93
C TYR A 309 -17.32 25.60 -14.96
N LEU A 310 -17.13 25.41 -13.65
CA LEU A 310 -18.20 25.59 -12.66
C LEU A 310 -17.73 26.49 -11.54
N THR A 311 -18.36 27.66 -11.40
CA THR A 311 -18.10 28.60 -10.31
C THR A 311 -19.39 29.09 -9.67
N PHE A 312 -19.71 28.60 -8.48
CA PHE A 312 -20.87 29.07 -7.72
C PHE A 312 -20.39 29.88 -6.52
N THR A 313 -21.02 31.02 -6.30
CA THR A 313 -20.69 31.93 -5.20
C THR A 313 -21.96 32.34 -4.48
N HIS A 314 -21.96 32.30 -3.15
CA HIS A 314 -23.15 32.61 -2.33
C HIS A 314 -24.41 31.85 -2.77
N SER A 315 -24.27 30.66 -3.34
CA SER A 315 -25.38 29.87 -3.86
C SER A 315 -25.59 28.66 -2.96
N ASP A 316 -26.79 28.46 -2.44
CA ASP A 316 -27.02 27.52 -1.33
C ASP A 316 -28.09 26.49 -1.68
N ASN A 317 -28.09 25.35 -0.97
CA ASN A 317 -29.10 24.29 -1.12
C ASN A 317 -29.17 23.75 -2.56
N ILE A 318 -28.06 23.19 -3.06
CA ILE A 318 -27.94 22.65 -4.42
C ILE A 318 -27.38 21.23 -4.36
N GLU A 319 -27.99 20.31 -5.11
CA GLU A 319 -27.50 18.95 -5.28
C GLU A 319 -27.13 18.68 -6.73
N PHE A 320 -25.96 18.06 -6.93
CA PHE A 320 -25.53 17.49 -8.21
C PHE A 320 -25.55 15.96 -8.08
N LYS A 321 -26.26 15.27 -8.99
CA LYS A 321 -26.49 13.83 -8.92
C LYS A 321 -26.22 13.13 -10.24
N ASN A 322 -25.50 12.01 -10.19
CA ASN A 322 -25.26 11.15 -11.36
C ASN A 322 -24.59 11.88 -12.55
N ILE A 323 -23.63 12.77 -12.27
CA ILE A 323 -22.94 13.58 -13.31
C ILE A 323 -21.46 13.21 -13.37
N HIS A 324 -20.92 13.11 -14.59
CA HIS A 324 -19.48 13.03 -14.82
C HIS A 324 -18.89 14.42 -15.06
N PHE A 325 -18.11 14.92 -14.11
CA PHE A 325 -17.33 16.14 -14.20
C PHE A 325 -15.97 15.84 -14.84
N PHE A 326 -15.82 16.17 -16.13
CA PHE A 326 -14.67 15.77 -16.94
C PHE A 326 -13.81 16.96 -17.36
N ALA A 327 -12.49 16.86 -17.17
CA ALA A 327 -11.48 17.78 -17.72
C ALA A 327 -11.70 19.28 -17.43
N GLY A 328 -11.99 19.64 -16.18
CA GLY A 328 -12.12 21.03 -15.73
C GLY A 328 -12.42 21.12 -14.23
N SER A 329 -11.93 22.17 -13.58
CA SER A 329 -12.05 22.33 -12.12
C SER A 329 -13.35 23.00 -11.70
N LEU A 330 -13.67 22.82 -10.41
CA LEU A 330 -14.85 23.35 -9.75
C LEU A 330 -14.45 24.36 -8.67
N TYR A 331 -15.19 25.47 -8.55
CA TYR A 331 -14.97 26.46 -7.50
C TYR A 331 -16.25 26.89 -6.80
N PHE A 332 -16.23 26.81 -5.47
CA PHE A 332 -17.32 27.23 -4.60
C PHE A 332 -16.80 28.25 -3.60
N TYR A 333 -17.38 29.45 -3.57
CA TYR A 333 -17.10 30.47 -2.55
C TYR A 333 -18.35 30.85 -1.75
N ASN A 334 -18.31 30.62 -0.44
CA ASN A 334 -19.36 30.95 0.52
C ASN A 334 -20.72 30.30 0.18
N ASN A 335 -20.69 29.03 -0.20
CA ASN A 335 -21.89 28.23 -0.51
C ASN A 335 -22.18 27.26 0.64
N SER A 336 -23.45 27.01 0.91
CA SER A 336 -23.93 26.19 2.01
C SER A 336 -24.89 25.11 1.52
N TYR A 337 -24.84 23.93 2.13
CA TYR A 337 -25.70 22.78 1.79
C TYR A 337 -25.57 22.36 0.32
N ILE A 338 -24.33 22.31 -0.18
CA ILE A 338 -24.01 21.76 -1.50
C ILE A 338 -23.74 20.26 -1.37
N THR A 339 -24.37 19.46 -2.22
CA THR A 339 -24.16 18.01 -2.26
C THR A 339 -23.74 17.57 -3.66
N PHE A 340 -22.64 16.82 -3.77
CA PHE A 340 -22.32 15.99 -4.92
C PHE A 340 -22.60 14.55 -4.56
N GLU A 341 -23.40 13.86 -5.35
CA GLU A 341 -23.81 12.49 -5.08
C GLU A 341 -23.77 11.64 -6.35
N ASP A 342 -23.39 10.37 -6.21
CA ASP A 342 -23.35 9.39 -7.31
C ASP A 342 -22.56 9.88 -8.54
N SER A 343 -21.51 10.68 -8.31
CA SER A 343 -20.85 11.46 -9.37
C SER A 343 -19.40 11.02 -9.59
N LYS A 344 -18.88 11.32 -10.79
CA LYS A 344 -17.51 10.99 -11.18
C LYS A 344 -16.75 12.27 -11.52
N PHE A 345 -15.49 12.34 -11.13
CA PHE A 345 -14.58 13.46 -11.34
C PHE A 345 -13.32 12.92 -11.99
N SER A 346 -13.05 13.31 -13.24
CA SER A 346 -11.89 12.82 -13.98
C SER A 346 -11.14 13.96 -14.66
N PHE A 347 -9.80 13.95 -14.58
CA PHE A 347 -8.93 14.93 -15.22
C PHE A 347 -9.21 16.39 -14.81
N ASN A 348 -9.85 16.65 -13.66
CA ASN A 348 -10.26 18.01 -13.28
C ASN A 348 -9.07 18.96 -13.09
N SER A 349 -7.92 18.41 -12.67
CA SER A 349 -6.63 19.10 -12.65
C SER A 349 -5.62 18.30 -13.46
N ASP A 350 -4.71 19.02 -14.11
CA ASP A 350 -3.49 18.50 -14.73
C ASP A 350 -2.38 19.55 -14.53
N MET A 351 -1.15 19.24 -14.95
CA MET A 351 0.05 20.08 -14.92
C MET A 351 -0.22 21.60 -15.06
N GLY A 352 -0.17 22.33 -13.95
CA GLY A 352 -0.35 23.80 -13.91
C GLY A 352 -1.80 24.32 -13.90
N LEU A 353 -2.79 23.43 -13.92
CA LEU A 353 -4.21 23.77 -13.88
C LEU A 353 -4.75 23.82 -12.45
N ARG A 354 -5.89 24.49 -12.28
CA ARG A 354 -6.48 24.70 -10.97
C ARG A 354 -7.16 23.41 -10.48
N SER A 355 -7.14 23.22 -9.17
CA SER A 355 -7.81 22.10 -8.50
C SER A 355 -9.26 22.41 -8.12
N ASN A 356 -10.02 21.37 -7.79
CA ASN A 356 -11.36 21.49 -7.23
C ASN A 356 -11.28 22.13 -5.83
N LYS A 357 -12.02 23.22 -5.61
CA LYS A 357 -11.94 23.97 -4.35
C LYS A 357 -13.27 24.54 -3.87
N ALA A 358 -13.59 24.31 -2.60
CA ALA A 358 -14.68 24.95 -1.87
C ALA A 358 -14.12 25.79 -0.71
N VAL A 359 -14.59 27.03 -0.56
CA VAL A 359 -14.11 27.98 0.44
C VAL A 359 -15.28 28.63 1.18
N TYR A 360 -15.23 28.72 2.50
CA TYR A 360 -16.30 29.26 3.36
C TYR A 360 -17.63 28.45 3.26
N GLY A 361 -18.70 29.00 3.84
CA GLY A 361 -20.01 28.36 3.94
C GLY A 361 -20.05 27.17 4.92
N THR A 362 -21.05 26.31 4.76
CA THR A 362 -21.28 25.14 5.62
C THR A 362 -21.89 23.94 4.88
N HIS A 363 -21.70 22.71 5.39
CA HIS A 363 -22.32 21.49 4.86
C HIS A 363 -21.98 21.20 3.38
N MET A 364 -20.72 21.39 2.98
CA MET A 364 -20.20 20.87 1.70
C MET A 364 -20.09 19.35 1.79
N THR A 365 -20.92 18.63 1.02
CA THR A 365 -21.00 17.17 1.03
C THR A 365 -20.60 16.58 -0.31
N VAL A 366 -19.70 15.60 -0.29
CA VAL A 366 -19.41 14.72 -1.42
C VAL A 366 -19.71 13.29 -0.97
N ARG A 367 -20.58 12.61 -1.71
CA ARG A 367 -21.09 11.29 -1.36
C ARG A 367 -21.07 10.35 -2.55
N ASN A 368 -20.74 9.07 -2.32
CA ASN A 368 -20.78 8.00 -3.32
C ASN A 368 -20.14 8.39 -4.66
N SER A 369 -18.93 8.92 -4.62
CA SER A 369 -18.31 9.57 -5.78
C SER A 369 -16.87 9.11 -6.02
N ILE A 370 -16.41 9.21 -7.26
CA ILE A 370 -15.08 8.73 -7.69
C ILE A 370 -14.25 9.89 -8.23
N PHE A 371 -13.01 10.02 -7.78
CA PHE A 371 -11.99 10.95 -8.27
C PHE A 371 -10.81 10.18 -8.85
N GLU A 372 -10.57 10.33 -10.15
CA GLU A 372 -9.52 9.59 -10.84
C GLU A 372 -8.78 10.39 -11.91
N TYR A 373 -7.53 10.02 -12.14
CA TYR A 373 -6.67 10.61 -13.16
C TYR A 373 -6.50 12.13 -13.01
N ILE A 374 -6.44 12.59 -11.76
CA ILE A 374 -6.17 13.99 -11.42
C ILE A 374 -4.67 14.11 -11.18
N ASN A 375 -3.99 14.92 -11.98
CA ASN A 375 -2.54 15.01 -11.99
C ASN A 375 -2.07 16.41 -11.56
N ASP A 376 -0.97 16.47 -10.80
CA ASP A 376 -0.33 17.69 -10.26
C ASP A 376 -1.28 18.73 -9.64
N GLY A 377 -2.42 18.27 -9.11
CA GLY A 377 -3.39 19.08 -8.38
C GLY A 377 -4.16 18.28 -7.34
N GLN A 378 -4.82 18.96 -6.41
CA GLN A 378 -5.64 18.31 -5.40
C GLN A 378 -6.93 17.79 -6.04
N ALA A 379 -7.26 16.52 -5.77
CA ALA A 379 -8.55 15.96 -6.18
C ALA A 379 -9.73 16.75 -5.59
N TRP A 380 -9.60 17.16 -4.32
CA TRP A 380 -10.57 18.01 -3.64
C TRP A 380 -9.95 18.81 -2.50
N SER A 381 -10.33 20.09 -2.38
CA SER A 381 -9.91 20.97 -1.29
C SER A 381 -11.09 21.74 -0.72
N THR A 382 -11.30 21.64 0.58
CA THR A 382 -12.24 22.45 1.34
C THR A 382 -11.49 23.30 2.36
N GLU A 383 -11.70 24.62 2.32
CA GLU A 383 -11.06 25.58 3.21
C GLU A 383 -12.13 26.41 3.91
N ARG A 384 -12.08 26.54 5.25
CA ARG A 384 -13.01 27.39 6.04
C ARG A 384 -14.49 27.00 5.95
N SER A 385 -14.86 25.92 5.29
CA SER A 385 -16.24 25.41 5.35
C SER A 385 -16.48 24.68 6.68
N ILE A 386 -17.65 24.87 7.28
CA ILE A 386 -18.06 24.24 8.54
C ILE A 386 -18.88 22.98 8.23
N TYR A 387 -18.63 21.87 8.93
CA TYR A 387 -19.33 20.59 8.71
C TYR A 387 -19.15 19.94 7.32
N PRO A 388 -17.94 19.90 6.73
CA PRO A 388 -17.75 19.21 5.46
C PRO A 388 -17.82 17.69 5.63
N THR A 389 -18.41 17.01 4.65
CA THR A 389 -18.61 15.55 4.66
C THR A 389 -18.10 14.90 3.38
N MET A 390 -17.30 13.86 3.54
CA MET A 390 -16.82 12.93 2.52
C MET A 390 -17.31 11.53 2.89
N GLU A 391 -18.27 10.99 2.14
CA GLU A 391 -18.87 9.69 2.46
C GLU A 391 -18.89 8.75 1.24
N ASN A 392 -18.32 7.56 1.36
CA ASN A 392 -18.19 6.61 0.26
C ASN A 392 -17.49 7.23 -0.97
N VAL A 393 -16.26 7.71 -0.79
CA VAL A 393 -15.51 8.39 -1.86
C VAL A 393 -14.25 7.59 -2.22
N LEU A 394 -14.04 7.36 -3.52
CA LEU A 394 -12.87 6.67 -4.05
C LEU A 394 -11.93 7.66 -4.74
N PHE A 395 -10.71 7.80 -4.23
CA PHE A 395 -9.60 8.50 -4.88
C PHE A 395 -8.64 7.45 -5.42
N ARG A 396 -8.45 7.38 -6.75
CA ARG A 396 -7.56 6.39 -7.37
C ARG A 396 -6.78 6.95 -8.55
N TYR A 397 -5.59 6.40 -8.78
CA TYR A 397 -4.76 6.79 -9.93
C TYR A 397 -4.52 8.30 -10.03
N ASN A 398 -4.35 8.95 -8.87
CA ASN A 398 -4.10 10.38 -8.79
C ASN A 398 -2.62 10.67 -8.57
N ASP A 399 -2.17 11.69 -9.27
CA ASP A 399 -0.80 12.22 -9.35
C ASP A 399 0.25 11.25 -9.93
N TRP A 400 1.20 11.82 -10.69
CA TRP A 400 2.32 11.08 -11.30
C TRP A 400 3.66 11.40 -10.63
N PHE A 401 3.72 12.48 -9.85
CA PHE A 401 4.96 12.98 -9.28
C PHE A 401 5.01 12.76 -7.78
N MET A 402 6.18 12.40 -7.27
CA MET A 402 6.40 12.29 -5.83
C MET A 402 6.75 13.66 -5.25
N GLY A 403 6.45 13.89 -3.97
CA GLY A 403 6.83 15.04 -3.16
C GLY A 403 5.79 16.13 -3.05
N SER A 404 4.69 15.99 -3.77
CA SER A 404 3.65 17.01 -3.86
C SER A 404 2.80 17.04 -2.59
N ALA A 405 2.66 15.88 -1.92
CA ALA A 405 1.74 15.63 -0.83
C ALA A 405 0.33 16.15 -1.14
N LEU A 406 -0.14 15.99 -2.39
CA LEU A 406 -1.42 16.50 -2.89
C LEU A 406 -2.64 15.79 -2.29
N TYR A 407 -2.85 16.00 -0.99
CA TYR A 407 -3.95 15.44 -0.22
C TYR A 407 -5.31 15.91 -0.74
N ALA A 408 -6.33 15.07 -0.59
CA ALA A 408 -7.69 15.57 -0.42
C ALA A 408 -7.79 16.21 0.98
N THR A 409 -8.25 17.46 1.07
CA THR A 409 -8.14 18.24 2.32
C THR A 409 -9.42 18.91 2.78
N VAL A 410 -9.62 18.92 4.09
CA VAL A 410 -10.37 19.95 4.81
C VAL A 410 -9.39 20.74 5.67
N SER A 411 -9.48 22.06 5.63
CA SER A 411 -8.63 22.93 6.45
C SER A 411 -9.39 24.13 6.98
N ARG A 412 -8.97 24.62 8.15
CA ARG A 412 -9.50 25.85 8.78
C ARG A 412 -11.02 25.87 8.97
N ASN A 413 -11.67 24.73 9.17
CA ASN A 413 -13.10 24.55 9.45
C ASN A 413 -13.50 25.06 10.85
N TYR A 414 -13.21 26.34 11.11
CA TYR A 414 -13.55 27.06 12.34
C TYR A 414 -13.87 28.53 12.03
N ARG A 415 -14.42 29.24 13.02
CA ARG A 415 -14.74 30.67 13.03
C ARG A 415 -14.02 31.32 14.21
N SER A 416 -13.63 32.59 14.04
CA SER A 416 -12.87 33.39 15.02
C SER A 416 -11.47 32.86 15.38
N ASN A 417 -10.74 33.62 16.18
CA ASN A 417 -9.39 33.30 16.64
C ASN A 417 -9.43 32.33 17.84
N LYS A 418 -8.46 31.40 17.90
CA LYS A 418 -8.28 30.48 19.04
C LYS A 418 -8.17 31.29 20.35
N GLY A 419 -8.95 30.90 21.36
CA GLY A 419 -9.00 31.58 22.67
C GLY A 419 -10.04 32.71 22.77
N SER A 420 -10.69 33.09 21.66
CA SER A 420 -11.86 33.97 21.69
C SER A 420 -13.08 33.24 22.28
N PRO A 421 -13.97 33.90 23.04
CA PRO A 421 -15.26 33.32 23.44
C PRO A 421 -16.17 33.00 22.24
N ASN A 422 -15.88 33.59 21.07
CA ASN A 422 -16.61 33.35 19.83
C ASN A 422 -15.92 32.29 18.93
N PHE A 423 -14.90 31.59 19.44
CA PHE A 423 -14.26 30.51 18.69
C PHE A 423 -15.23 29.34 18.55
N PHE A 424 -15.44 28.91 17.32
CA PHE A 424 -16.36 27.83 16.99
C PHE A 424 -15.73 26.95 15.91
N ARG A 425 -15.82 25.63 16.06
CA ARG A 425 -15.33 24.64 15.08
C ARG A 425 -16.50 23.87 14.48
N GLY A 426 -16.38 23.48 13.22
CA GLY A 426 -17.32 22.59 12.56
C GLY A 426 -16.65 21.30 12.15
N ASP A 427 -16.91 20.22 12.88
CA ASP A 427 -16.27 18.92 12.69
C ASP A 427 -16.44 18.38 11.26
N SER A 428 -15.38 17.73 10.75
CA SER A 428 -15.35 17.19 9.39
C SER A 428 -15.49 15.66 9.41
N HIS A 429 -16.25 15.13 8.47
CA HIS A 429 -16.60 13.71 8.44
C HIS A 429 -16.00 13.04 7.20
N TRP A 430 -15.23 11.98 7.40
CA TRP A 430 -14.62 11.16 6.36
C TRP A 430 -14.98 9.70 6.63
N ARG A 431 -15.92 9.15 5.85
CA ARG A 431 -16.50 7.82 6.08
C ARG A 431 -16.46 6.99 4.80
N TYR A 432 -16.06 5.72 4.87
CA TYR A 432 -15.96 4.86 3.67
C TYR A 432 -15.09 5.47 2.56
N VAL A 433 -14.03 6.18 2.93
CA VAL A 433 -13.12 6.84 1.98
C VAL A 433 -11.99 5.90 1.62
N THR A 434 -11.69 5.75 0.33
CA THR A 434 -10.52 5.02 -0.16
C THR A 434 -9.58 5.94 -0.90
N VAL A 435 -8.28 5.85 -0.58
CA VAL A 435 -7.21 6.39 -1.42
C VAL A 435 -6.34 5.21 -1.83
N GLU A 436 -6.30 4.91 -3.13
CA GLU A 436 -5.55 3.76 -3.64
C GLU A 436 -4.71 4.09 -4.88
N ASN A 437 -3.62 3.34 -5.07
CA ASN A 437 -2.80 3.36 -6.28
C ASN A 437 -2.49 4.79 -6.77
N SER A 438 -2.00 5.63 -5.85
CA SER A 438 -1.84 7.07 -6.07
C SER A 438 -0.51 7.56 -5.49
N LYS A 439 0.05 8.62 -6.08
CA LYS A 439 1.23 9.33 -5.54
C LYS A 439 0.86 10.50 -4.64
N THR A 440 -0.43 10.77 -4.49
CA THR A 440 -0.92 11.67 -3.43
C THR A 440 -0.66 11.07 -2.05
N GLY A 441 -0.43 11.92 -1.04
CA GLY A 441 -0.14 11.44 0.32
C GLY A 441 -1.28 10.71 1.04
N GLY A 442 -2.56 11.01 0.76
CA GLY A 442 -3.72 10.50 1.51
C GLY A 442 -4.75 11.61 1.79
N ILE A 443 -5.16 11.80 3.05
CA ILE A 443 -6.05 12.91 3.46
C ILE A 443 -5.46 13.85 4.52
N GLY A 444 -5.86 15.12 4.43
CA GLY A 444 -5.76 16.10 5.50
C GLY A 444 -7.15 16.40 6.07
N ALA A 445 -7.50 15.80 7.21
CA ALA A 445 -8.90 15.65 7.59
C ALA A 445 -9.55 16.91 8.21
N GLY A 446 -8.79 17.89 8.70
CA GLY A 446 -9.33 19.12 9.33
C GLY A 446 -9.55 19.03 10.84
N TYR A 447 -10.04 20.13 11.43
CA TYR A 447 -10.38 20.22 12.87
C TYR A 447 -11.49 19.26 13.26
N GLY A 448 -11.38 18.65 14.45
CA GLY A 448 -12.44 17.79 14.98
C GLY A 448 -12.86 16.69 14.03
N SER A 449 -11.90 16.12 13.31
CA SER A 449 -12.22 15.21 12.21
C SER A 449 -12.60 13.82 12.71
N LEU A 450 -13.69 13.28 12.18
CA LEU A 450 -14.03 11.85 12.24
C LEU A 450 -13.56 11.17 10.96
N VAL A 451 -12.57 10.28 11.07
CA VAL A 451 -12.15 9.38 9.99
C VAL A 451 -12.58 7.97 10.37
N GLU A 452 -13.55 7.39 9.68
CA GLU A 452 -14.04 6.04 10.02
C GLU A 452 -14.31 5.17 8.81
N TYR A 453 -14.04 3.86 8.93
CA TYR A 453 -14.18 2.92 7.81
C TYR A 453 -13.38 3.37 6.56
N ALA A 454 -12.18 3.93 6.73
CA ALA A 454 -11.36 4.43 5.63
C ALA A 454 -10.22 3.47 5.25
N ARG A 455 -9.84 3.44 3.96
CA ARG A 455 -8.79 2.57 3.42
C ARG A 455 -7.76 3.40 2.65
N PHE A 456 -6.50 3.24 3.00
CA PHE A 456 -5.36 3.87 2.32
C PHE A 456 -4.43 2.76 1.89
N GLU A 457 -4.28 2.56 0.59
CA GLU A 457 -3.55 1.39 0.09
C GLU A 457 -2.70 1.70 -1.12
N ASN A 458 -1.49 1.13 -1.17
CA ASN A 458 -0.58 1.31 -2.30
C ASN A 458 -0.31 2.80 -2.60
N LEU A 459 0.17 3.52 -1.58
CA LEU A 459 0.55 4.92 -1.72
C LEU A 459 2.03 5.02 -2.11
N TYR A 460 2.27 5.59 -3.28
CA TYR A 460 3.60 5.69 -3.89
C TYR A 460 4.36 6.97 -3.50
N GLU A 461 3.72 7.86 -2.74
CA GLU A 461 4.29 9.13 -2.30
C GLU A 461 5.59 8.93 -1.50
N GLY A 462 6.55 9.85 -1.63
CA GLY A 462 7.80 9.92 -0.89
C GLY A 462 8.12 11.35 -0.44
N CYS A 463 7.51 11.76 0.67
CA CYS A 463 7.78 13.01 1.40
C CYS A 463 7.81 12.79 2.92
N ASP A 464 8.09 13.84 3.70
CA ASP A 464 7.80 13.83 5.14
C ASP A 464 6.31 14.11 5.38
N CYS A 465 5.49 13.07 5.18
CA CYS A 465 4.04 13.13 5.06
C CYS A 465 3.38 11.83 5.58
N SER A 466 2.05 11.70 5.49
CA SER A 466 1.36 10.49 5.95
C SER A 466 0.00 10.23 5.30
N GLY A 467 -0.45 8.97 5.26
CA GLY A 467 -1.78 8.58 4.80
C GLY A 467 -2.91 9.37 5.46
N ILE A 468 -2.85 9.51 6.79
CA ILE A 468 -3.72 10.43 7.56
C ILE A 468 -2.84 11.47 8.23
N GLN A 469 -2.83 12.68 7.67
CA GLN A 469 -2.03 13.79 8.17
C GLN A 469 -2.90 14.73 9.02
N ARG A 470 -2.51 14.92 10.29
CA ARG A 470 -3.08 15.95 11.16
C ARG A 470 -1.99 16.86 11.72
N ASN A 471 -2.19 18.16 11.55
CA ASN A 471 -1.46 19.15 12.30
C ASN A 471 -2.07 19.33 13.70
N ALA A 472 -1.46 20.13 14.57
CA ALA A 472 -1.92 20.29 15.95
C ALA A 472 -3.40 20.69 16.08
N ALA A 473 -3.82 21.57 15.18
CA ALA A 473 -5.19 22.00 14.98
C ALA A 473 -6.12 20.82 14.65
N ALA A 474 -5.76 20.04 13.62
CA ALA A 474 -6.55 18.92 13.13
C ALA A 474 -6.56 17.70 14.08
N THR A 475 -5.53 17.54 14.92
CA THR A 475 -5.47 16.47 15.93
C THR A 475 -6.49 16.71 17.04
N LYS A 476 -6.77 17.97 17.38
CA LYS A 476 -7.62 18.31 18.52
C LYS A 476 -9.04 17.77 18.33
N PHE A 477 -9.47 16.94 19.29
CA PHE A 477 -10.79 16.31 19.32
C PHE A 477 -11.09 15.48 18.07
N SER A 478 -10.06 14.91 17.47
CA SER A 478 -10.22 14.06 16.30
C SER A 478 -10.47 12.61 16.72
N THR A 479 -11.15 11.86 15.87
CA THR A 479 -11.34 10.41 16.04
C THR A 479 -10.94 9.71 14.75
N THR A 480 -10.18 8.62 14.86
CA THR A 480 -9.98 7.68 13.77
C THR A 480 -10.38 6.28 14.21
N ARG A 481 -11.25 5.60 13.46
CA ARG A 481 -11.66 4.24 13.80
C ARG A 481 -11.94 3.33 12.63
N TYR A 482 -11.84 2.02 12.81
CA TYR A 482 -12.12 1.01 11.79
C TYR A 482 -11.41 1.33 10.46
N THR A 483 -10.09 1.53 10.47
CA THR A 483 -9.36 2.09 9.32
C THR A 483 -8.15 1.25 8.95
N TRP A 484 -7.87 1.11 7.66
CA TRP A 484 -6.68 0.44 7.12
C TRP A 484 -5.74 1.42 6.44
N ILE A 485 -4.45 1.33 6.76
CA ILE A 485 -3.37 2.05 6.10
C ILE A 485 -2.27 1.05 5.76
N ILE A 486 -2.25 0.60 4.51
CA ILE A 486 -1.49 -0.57 4.06
C ILE A 486 -0.54 -0.16 2.92
N ASN A 487 0.71 -0.59 3.01
CA ASN A 487 1.70 -0.47 1.93
C ASN A 487 1.95 0.97 1.44
N ALA A 488 2.32 1.86 2.36
CA ALA A 488 2.83 3.20 2.07
C ALA A 488 4.32 3.32 2.47
N PRO A 489 5.25 2.65 1.76
CA PRO A 489 6.61 2.35 2.24
C PRO A 489 7.49 3.58 2.50
N TYR A 490 7.18 4.74 1.93
CA TYR A 490 8.01 5.94 2.03
C TYR A 490 7.41 7.05 2.91
N ILE A 491 6.19 6.86 3.43
CA ILE A 491 5.48 7.82 4.28
C ILE A 491 4.98 7.19 5.58
N ASN A 492 4.56 8.01 6.55
CA ASN A 492 3.96 7.49 7.77
C ASN A 492 2.51 7.02 7.47
N GLY A 493 1.98 6.04 8.18
CA GLY A 493 0.59 5.63 8.03
C GLY A 493 -0.34 6.71 8.58
N MET A 494 -0.23 6.98 9.89
CA MET A 494 -0.91 8.09 10.56
C MET A 494 0.08 8.97 11.31
N ARG A 495 -0.10 10.30 11.23
CA ARG A 495 0.78 11.24 11.91
C ARG A 495 0.05 12.43 12.53
N PHE A 496 0.38 12.69 13.79
CA PHE A 496 0.14 13.97 14.47
C PHE A 496 1.46 14.73 14.54
N ASP A 497 1.53 15.90 13.89
CA ASP A 497 2.78 16.67 13.83
C ASP A 497 2.56 18.16 13.67
N SER A 498 3.37 18.93 14.38
CA SER A 498 3.49 20.39 14.32
C SER A 498 4.76 20.77 15.10
N ASP A 499 5.03 22.05 15.32
CA ASP A 499 6.01 22.47 16.31
C ASP A 499 5.51 22.08 17.72
N CYS A 500 4.35 22.62 18.12
CA CYS A 500 3.55 22.13 19.24
C CYS A 500 2.44 21.24 18.68
N SER A 501 2.54 19.92 18.86
CA SER A 501 1.56 18.93 18.38
C SER A 501 0.27 18.97 19.19
N GLY A 502 -0.81 18.42 18.63
CA GLY A 502 -2.16 18.54 19.19
C GLY A 502 -2.45 17.58 20.33
N THR A 503 -3.62 17.70 20.93
CA THR A 503 -4.06 16.85 22.07
C THR A 503 -5.38 16.17 21.76
N ASN A 504 -5.84 15.23 22.60
CA ASN A 504 -7.22 14.69 22.52
C ASN A 504 -7.53 14.07 21.15
N GLY A 505 -6.63 13.21 20.68
CA GLY A 505 -6.82 12.46 19.44
C GLY A 505 -7.16 11.03 19.80
N ASP A 506 -8.30 10.55 19.32
CA ASP A 506 -8.81 9.22 19.63
C ASP A 506 -8.58 8.27 18.46
N ILE A 507 -8.12 7.05 18.74
CA ILE A 507 -7.79 6.04 17.75
C ILE A 507 -8.29 4.69 18.24
N ASN A 508 -9.12 4.00 17.45
CA ASN A 508 -9.70 2.70 17.83
C ASN A 508 -9.87 1.75 16.64
N ASN A 509 -9.42 0.50 16.73
CA ASN A 509 -9.54 -0.50 15.65
C ASN A 509 -8.89 0.02 14.35
N VAL A 510 -7.57 0.28 14.37
CA VAL A 510 -6.83 0.79 13.21
C VAL A 510 -5.65 -0.11 12.87
N VAL A 511 -5.55 -0.51 11.61
CA VAL A 511 -4.43 -1.29 11.07
C VAL A 511 -3.51 -0.34 10.28
N SER A 512 -2.22 -0.28 10.64
CA SER A 512 -1.21 0.52 9.95
C SER A 512 0.07 -0.28 9.74
N ILE A 513 0.22 -0.85 8.54
CA ILE A 513 1.18 -1.93 8.25
C ILE A 513 1.90 -1.72 6.92
N GLY A 514 3.12 -2.24 6.81
CA GLY A 514 3.88 -2.13 5.56
C GLY A 514 4.33 -0.70 5.21
N ASN A 515 4.20 0.26 6.12
CA ASN A 515 4.48 1.68 5.88
C ASN A 515 5.93 2.04 6.22
N ARG A 516 6.33 3.31 6.05
CA ARG A 516 7.59 3.78 6.62
C ARG A 516 7.55 3.79 8.15
N ARG A 517 6.44 4.27 8.69
CA ARG A 517 6.11 4.24 10.12
C ARG A 517 4.61 3.96 10.26
N GLY A 518 4.18 3.15 11.21
CA GLY A 518 2.75 2.86 11.42
C GLY A 518 2.02 4.06 12.00
N PHE A 519 2.31 4.37 13.26
CA PHE A 519 1.67 5.45 14.03
C PHE A 519 2.72 6.42 14.60
N ARG A 520 2.64 7.70 14.23
CA ARG A 520 3.51 8.78 14.74
C ARG A 520 2.67 9.82 15.47
N LEU A 521 2.36 9.56 16.74
CA LEU A 521 1.36 10.27 17.54
C LEU A 521 2.03 11.21 18.55
N LYS A 522 2.47 12.38 18.09
CA LYS A 522 3.06 13.42 18.95
C LYS A 522 1.96 14.25 19.59
N GLY A 523 2.26 14.82 20.76
CA GLY A 523 1.28 15.55 21.56
C GLY A 523 1.05 14.87 22.90
N ASP A 524 -0.15 15.01 23.46
CA ASP A 524 -0.53 14.37 24.71
C ASP A 524 -2.06 14.19 24.82
N TYR A 525 -2.53 13.44 25.82
CA TYR A 525 -3.96 13.14 26.04
C TYR A 525 -4.62 12.43 24.85
N HIS A 526 -3.91 11.53 24.17
CA HIS A 526 -4.49 10.68 23.14
C HIS A 526 -5.06 9.40 23.74
N ASP A 527 -6.17 8.90 23.20
CA ASP A 527 -6.71 7.58 23.55
C ASP A 527 -6.47 6.63 22.37
N VAL A 528 -5.58 5.64 22.54
CA VAL A 528 -5.15 4.72 21.47
C VAL A 528 -5.47 3.28 21.85
N TYR A 529 -6.44 2.67 21.17
CA TYR A 529 -6.95 1.34 21.49
C TYR A 529 -7.02 0.46 20.25
N HIS A 530 -6.83 -0.86 20.41
CA HIS A 530 -7.04 -1.82 19.32
C HIS A 530 -6.28 -1.46 18.03
N VAL A 531 -5.01 -1.05 18.14
CA VAL A 531 -4.18 -0.73 16.96
C VAL A 531 -3.25 -1.88 16.61
N THR A 532 -3.13 -2.17 15.32
CA THR A 532 -2.24 -3.23 14.80
C THR A 532 -1.17 -2.61 13.90
N ALA A 533 0.10 -2.76 14.26
CA ALA A 533 1.23 -2.28 13.48
C ALA A 533 2.37 -3.30 13.41
N TYR A 534 2.74 -3.66 12.18
CA TYR A 534 3.86 -4.55 11.85
C TYR A 534 4.32 -4.24 10.43
N ASP A 535 5.46 -4.81 10.02
CA ASP A 535 6.10 -4.61 8.73
C ASP A 535 6.41 -3.12 8.42
N ASN A 536 6.46 -2.26 9.44
CA ASN A 536 6.83 -0.87 9.25
C ASN A 536 8.35 -0.70 9.28
N THR A 537 8.92 0.01 8.30
CA THR A 537 10.38 -0.01 8.12
C THR A 537 11.17 0.76 9.19
N LYS A 538 10.57 1.75 9.88
CA LYS A 538 11.25 2.56 10.92
C LYS A 538 10.62 2.50 12.31
N MET A 539 9.30 2.41 12.41
CA MET A 539 8.57 2.55 13.68
C MET A 539 7.17 1.97 13.55
N ASP A 540 6.74 1.12 14.48
CA ASP A 540 5.37 0.59 14.47
C ASP A 540 4.44 1.57 15.17
N ILE A 541 4.67 1.77 16.47
CA ILE A 541 3.88 2.65 17.32
C ILE A 541 4.81 3.65 18.00
N SER A 542 4.45 4.93 17.93
CA SER A 542 5.22 6.01 18.54
C SER A 542 4.32 7.02 19.23
N LEU A 543 4.49 7.12 20.55
CA LEU A 543 3.99 8.15 21.46
C LEU A 543 5.20 8.78 22.20
N PRO A 544 5.89 9.76 21.59
CA PRO A 544 7.09 10.37 22.17
C PRO A 544 6.79 11.39 23.29
N ASP A 545 7.81 11.71 24.11
CA ASP A 545 7.77 12.71 25.21
C ASP A 545 7.92 14.17 24.78
N TYR A 546 8.02 14.45 23.50
CA TYR A 546 8.30 15.80 23.01
C TYR A 546 7.23 16.29 22.04
N LYS A 547 7.33 17.58 21.69
CA LYS A 547 6.35 18.35 20.90
C LYS A 547 4.98 18.53 21.56
N TYR A 548 4.90 18.45 22.89
CA TYR A 548 3.74 18.92 23.64
C TYR A 548 4.07 20.29 24.26
N CYS A 549 3.11 21.22 24.30
CA CYS A 549 3.32 22.59 24.78
C CYS A 549 2.15 23.06 25.65
N GLY A 550 1.60 22.16 26.47
CA GLY A 550 0.40 22.44 27.26
C GLY A 550 -0.91 22.41 26.45
N LEU A 551 -2.04 22.43 27.15
CA LEU A 551 -3.40 22.37 26.56
C LEU A 551 -3.77 23.60 25.72
N ASN A 552 -3.19 24.75 26.04
CA ASN A 552 -3.31 25.96 25.23
C ASN A 552 -2.53 25.83 23.90
N GLY A 553 -1.60 24.86 23.80
CA GLY A 553 -0.69 24.66 22.67
C GLY A 553 0.21 25.88 22.44
N GLN A 554 0.55 26.60 23.50
CA GLN A 554 1.34 27.83 23.49
C GLN A 554 2.33 27.80 24.66
N GLY A 555 3.63 27.85 24.38
CA GLY A 555 4.67 27.90 25.40
C GLY A 555 5.88 27.04 25.08
N SER A 556 6.71 26.80 26.09
CA SER A 556 7.84 25.88 26.05
C SER A 556 7.36 24.43 25.95
N PHE A 557 8.23 23.55 25.48
CA PHE A 557 7.93 22.12 25.45
C PHE A 557 7.74 21.55 26.87
N GLU A 558 6.65 20.81 27.04
CA GLU A 558 6.33 19.97 28.19
C GLU A 558 6.47 18.48 27.79
N THR A 559 6.46 17.59 28.78
CA THR A 559 6.48 16.14 28.56
C THR A 559 5.21 15.69 27.83
N GLY A 560 5.36 15.29 26.57
CA GLY A 560 4.29 14.73 25.76
C GLY A 560 3.95 13.29 26.12
N ASN A 561 2.76 12.87 25.71
CA ASN A 561 2.20 11.52 25.82
C ASN A 561 2.17 10.88 27.21
N TRP A 562 2.56 11.60 28.26
CA TRP A 562 2.47 11.12 29.63
C TRP A 562 1.02 10.82 30.02
N ASN A 563 0.08 11.63 29.54
CA ASN A 563 -1.35 11.50 29.81
C ASN A 563 -2.10 10.75 28.70
N SER A 564 -1.40 10.21 27.70
CA SER A 564 -1.99 9.39 26.64
C SER A 564 -2.16 7.93 27.08
N ASN A 565 -3.12 7.24 26.48
CA ASN A 565 -3.44 5.83 26.71
C ASN A 565 -3.05 4.97 25.51
N LEU A 566 -2.56 3.76 25.78
CA LEU A 566 -2.30 2.71 24.78
C LEU A 566 -2.76 1.36 25.36
N LYS A 567 -3.74 0.70 24.75
CA LYS A 567 -4.24 -0.63 25.19
C LYS A 567 -4.62 -1.55 24.03
N ASN A 568 -4.63 -2.86 24.26
CA ASN A 568 -5.06 -3.90 23.31
C ASN A 568 -4.41 -3.78 21.93
N SER A 569 -3.10 -3.58 21.88
CA SER A 569 -2.41 -3.15 20.65
C SER A 569 -1.21 -4.05 20.30
N ILE A 570 -0.97 -4.20 19.00
CA ILE A 570 0.12 -5.01 18.44
C ILE A 570 1.20 -4.06 17.88
N ALA A 571 2.43 -4.22 18.35
CA ALA A 571 3.63 -3.67 17.74
C ALA A 571 4.65 -4.80 17.51
N GLU A 572 5.11 -4.98 16.27
CA GLU A 572 6.11 -6.01 15.97
C GLU A 572 7.45 -5.73 16.65
N GLY A 573 8.11 -4.63 16.27
CA GLY A 573 9.53 -4.45 16.52
C GLY A 573 9.91 -3.15 17.20
N SER A 574 9.11 -2.11 17.02
CA SER A 574 9.45 -0.75 17.42
C SER A 574 8.30 -0.02 18.11
N LEU A 575 8.44 0.14 19.42
CA LEU A 575 7.51 0.85 20.29
C LEU A 575 8.24 2.01 20.99
N GLU A 576 7.96 3.25 20.59
CA GLU A 576 8.30 4.46 21.37
C GLU A 576 7.06 4.84 22.18
N CYS A 577 7.12 4.78 23.50
CA CYS A 577 5.92 4.93 24.33
C CYS A 577 6.26 5.64 25.63
N TYR A 578 5.62 6.79 25.84
CA TYR A 578 5.64 7.58 27.07
C TYR A 578 4.34 7.53 27.88
N SER A 579 3.35 6.78 27.40
CA SER A 579 2.14 6.46 28.16
C SER A 579 2.47 5.63 29.40
N HIS A 580 1.65 5.77 30.44
CA HIS A 580 1.73 4.97 31.67
C HIS A 580 1.74 3.45 31.41
N ALA A 581 1.10 2.97 30.35
CA ALA A 581 1.10 1.55 29.96
C ALA A 581 2.52 0.96 29.76
N CYS A 582 3.52 1.82 29.52
CA CYS A 582 4.90 1.45 29.26
C CYS A 582 5.86 1.72 30.43
N TYR A 583 5.29 2.04 31.61
CA TYR A 583 6.03 2.34 32.84
C TYR A 583 5.52 1.45 33.98
N ALA A 584 6.45 0.94 34.79
CA ALA A 584 6.13 0.26 36.04
C ALA A 584 6.21 1.24 37.21
N ARG A 585 5.26 1.16 38.14
CA ARG A 585 5.31 1.88 39.41
C ARG A 585 6.10 1.06 40.43
N ASP A 586 7.09 1.68 41.06
CA ASP A 586 7.73 1.13 42.25
C ASP A 586 6.86 1.43 43.47
N ASP A 587 6.31 0.40 44.10
CA ASP A 587 5.40 0.53 45.25
C ASP A 587 6.07 1.11 46.50
N VAL A 588 7.41 1.05 46.60
CA VAL A 588 8.15 1.57 47.76
C VAL A 588 8.50 3.04 47.59
N SER A 589 9.02 3.43 46.42
CA SER A 589 9.43 4.82 46.16
C SER A 589 8.33 5.68 45.54
N GLY A 590 7.27 5.06 45.00
CA GLY A 590 6.23 5.72 44.22
C GLY A 590 6.68 6.21 42.84
N ASN A 591 7.94 5.95 42.45
CA ASN A 591 8.49 6.41 41.18
C ASN A 591 8.08 5.52 40.01
N TYR A 592 8.00 6.11 38.83
CA TYR A 592 7.73 5.40 37.58
C TYR A 592 9.02 5.18 36.81
N THR A 593 9.30 3.94 36.43
CA THR A 593 10.44 3.59 35.57
C THR A 593 9.94 2.95 34.29
N ARG A 594 10.58 3.30 33.16
CA ARG A 594 10.18 2.73 31.87
C ARG A 594 10.44 1.23 31.90
N ASN A 595 9.39 0.45 31.65
CA ASN A 595 9.47 -1.01 31.66
C ASN A 595 8.77 -1.57 30.42
N ARG A 596 9.57 -2.18 29.53
CA ARG A 596 9.08 -2.80 28.28
C ARG A 596 9.15 -4.32 28.33
N SER A 597 9.25 -4.90 29.52
CA SER A 597 9.11 -6.34 29.67
C SER A 597 7.71 -6.77 29.23
N PHE A 598 7.61 -8.00 28.75
CA PHE A 598 6.34 -8.59 28.35
C PHE A 598 5.27 -8.45 29.44
N HIS A 599 5.56 -8.87 30.68
CA HIS A 599 4.60 -8.83 31.78
C HIS A 599 4.05 -7.42 32.10
N ASN A 600 4.87 -6.37 31.95
CA ASN A 600 4.37 -5.01 32.15
C ASN A 600 3.39 -4.60 31.05
N LEU A 601 3.75 -4.86 29.80
CA LEU A 601 2.95 -4.49 28.62
C LEU A 601 1.66 -5.32 28.51
N ASP A 602 1.73 -6.59 28.88
CA ASP A 602 0.62 -7.54 28.89
C ASP A 602 -0.53 -7.08 29.80
N SER A 603 -0.22 -6.42 30.93
CA SER A 603 -1.24 -5.82 31.82
C SER A 603 -2.11 -4.76 31.16
N SER A 604 -1.70 -4.24 30.00
CA SER A 604 -2.46 -3.29 29.17
C SER A 604 -2.93 -3.91 27.84
N GLY A 605 -2.77 -5.23 27.66
CA GLY A 605 -3.05 -5.93 26.41
C GLY A 605 -2.13 -5.50 25.27
N ILE A 606 -0.87 -5.14 25.55
CA ILE A 606 0.08 -4.73 24.52
C ILE A 606 0.97 -5.92 24.14
N TRP A 607 0.81 -6.41 22.90
CA TRP A 607 1.70 -7.40 22.31
C TRP A 607 2.87 -6.68 21.64
N PHE A 608 4.09 -6.85 22.16
CA PHE A 608 5.30 -6.23 21.63
C PHE A 608 6.35 -7.27 21.24
N GLY A 609 6.41 -7.64 19.96
CA GLY A 609 7.18 -8.78 19.46
C GLY A 609 8.67 -8.77 19.85
N ARG A 610 9.30 -7.59 19.89
CA ARG A 610 10.69 -7.45 20.36
C ARG A 610 10.90 -7.86 21.83
N ALA A 611 9.92 -7.69 22.71
CA ALA A 611 10.02 -8.15 24.10
C ALA A 611 9.94 -9.69 24.21
N MET A 612 9.53 -10.37 23.14
CA MET A 612 9.36 -11.82 23.05
C MET A 612 10.31 -12.45 22.02
N SER A 613 11.38 -11.75 21.62
CA SER A 613 12.35 -12.31 20.69
C SER A 613 13.31 -13.29 21.38
N VAL A 614 13.68 -14.34 20.66
CA VAL A 614 14.63 -15.37 21.09
C VAL A 614 15.79 -15.47 20.12
N ASP A 615 16.94 -15.95 20.59
CA ASP A 615 18.05 -16.33 19.72
C ASP A 615 17.80 -17.68 19.04
N LYS A 616 18.76 -18.14 18.24
CA LYS A 616 18.69 -19.44 17.54
C LYS A 616 18.55 -20.64 18.48
N TRP A 617 18.85 -20.50 19.76
CA TRP A 617 18.73 -21.55 20.77
C TRP A 617 17.46 -21.42 21.61
N GLY A 618 16.57 -20.47 21.28
CA GLY A 618 15.35 -20.21 22.05
C GLY A 618 15.56 -19.36 23.31
N THR A 619 16.74 -18.73 23.47
CA THR A 619 17.02 -17.88 24.63
C THR A 619 16.54 -16.45 24.39
N PRO A 620 15.72 -15.86 25.28
CA PRO A 620 15.23 -14.49 25.11
C PRO A 620 16.37 -13.47 24.99
N ASN A 621 16.32 -12.61 23.97
CA ASN A 621 17.46 -11.73 23.66
C ASN A 621 17.12 -10.29 23.23
N SER A 622 15.84 -9.94 22.99
CA SER A 622 15.42 -8.62 22.49
C SER A 622 16.10 -8.12 21.20
N THR A 623 16.74 -9.02 20.44
CA THR A 623 17.39 -8.74 19.14
C THR A 623 16.63 -9.37 17.97
N LYS A 624 17.02 -9.05 16.74
CA LYS A 624 16.37 -9.59 15.54
C LYS A 624 16.79 -11.05 15.30
N PRO A 625 15.92 -11.90 14.72
CA PRO A 625 14.53 -11.61 14.35
C PRO A 625 13.63 -11.45 15.58
N TRP A 626 12.68 -10.51 15.52
CA TRP A 626 11.70 -10.33 16.59
C TRP A 626 10.58 -11.36 16.44
N ALA A 627 9.81 -11.59 17.50
CA ALA A 627 8.57 -12.35 17.35
C ALA A 627 7.66 -11.61 16.36
N ASP A 628 7.10 -12.35 15.42
CA ASP A 628 6.36 -11.85 14.27
C ASP A 628 4.85 -12.08 14.47
N PRO A 629 4.02 -11.01 14.47
CA PRO A 629 2.58 -11.15 14.67
C PRO A 629 1.87 -11.86 13.51
N HIS A 630 2.51 -12.04 12.33
CA HIS A 630 1.93 -12.86 11.26
C HIS A 630 1.64 -14.30 11.71
N PHE A 631 2.45 -14.84 12.63
CA PHE A 631 2.22 -16.17 13.20
C PHE A 631 1.05 -16.22 14.17
N GLU A 632 0.49 -15.09 14.58
CA GLU A 632 -0.62 -15.01 15.54
C GLU A 632 -1.96 -14.68 14.86
N MET A 633 -1.97 -14.38 13.56
CA MET A 633 -3.16 -14.00 12.80
C MET A 633 -3.53 -15.04 11.72
N VAL A 634 -4.77 -15.04 11.26
CA VAL A 634 -5.31 -16.08 10.36
C VAL A 634 -4.62 -16.06 8.98
N ALA A 635 -4.78 -14.98 8.23
CA ALA A 635 -4.09 -14.74 6.96
C ALA A 635 -3.97 -13.22 6.75
N PRO A 636 -3.10 -12.57 7.51
CA PRO A 636 -2.88 -11.13 7.40
C PRO A 636 -2.12 -10.76 6.12
N TRP A 637 -2.12 -9.46 5.77
CA TRP A 637 -1.29 -8.92 4.70
C TRP A 637 0.19 -9.05 5.05
N ILE A 638 1.06 -9.36 4.08
CA ILE A 638 2.49 -9.60 4.29
C ILE A 638 3.33 -8.72 3.37
N GLN A 639 4.30 -7.99 3.92
CA GLN A 639 5.16 -7.08 3.14
C GLN A 639 5.97 -7.80 2.07
N SER A 640 6.56 -8.95 2.40
CA SER A 640 7.41 -9.69 1.46
C SER A 640 6.64 -10.13 0.21
N ARG A 641 5.35 -10.45 0.31
CA ARG A 641 4.50 -10.78 -0.85
C ARG A 641 4.29 -9.60 -1.81
N ALA A 642 4.51 -8.36 -1.36
CA ALA A 642 4.43 -7.17 -2.21
C ALA A 642 5.74 -6.91 -2.99
N ARG A 643 6.81 -7.69 -2.77
CA ARG A 643 8.12 -7.50 -3.40
C ARG A 643 8.25 -8.33 -4.67
N SER A 644 9.25 -8.03 -5.49
CA SER A 644 9.52 -8.77 -6.74
C SER A 644 10.07 -10.18 -6.46
N ASP A 645 9.82 -11.10 -7.39
CA ASP A 645 10.38 -12.46 -7.35
C ASP A 645 11.91 -12.45 -7.24
N SER A 646 12.58 -11.52 -7.94
CA SER A 646 14.04 -11.33 -7.82
C SER A 646 14.47 -11.02 -6.40
N PHE A 647 13.77 -10.10 -5.71
CA PHE A 647 14.07 -9.78 -4.32
C PHE A 647 13.84 -11.00 -3.42
N LEU A 648 12.78 -11.77 -3.67
CA LEU A 648 12.47 -12.97 -2.89
C LEU A 648 13.52 -14.07 -3.10
N LEU A 649 13.95 -14.32 -4.34
CA LEU A 649 15.01 -15.27 -4.66
C LEU A 649 16.34 -14.88 -4.00
N ASP A 650 16.72 -13.60 -4.06
CA ASP A 650 17.94 -13.11 -3.43
C ASP A 650 17.89 -13.19 -1.89
N THR A 651 16.71 -12.97 -1.31
CA THR A 651 16.53 -12.95 0.16
C THR A 651 16.37 -14.34 0.76
N PHE A 652 15.62 -15.22 0.08
CA PHE A 652 15.18 -16.51 0.63
C PHE A 652 15.73 -17.73 -0.14
N GLY A 653 16.44 -17.54 -1.26
CA GLY A 653 16.89 -18.63 -2.14
C GLY A 653 15.76 -19.30 -2.94
N GLY A 654 14.54 -18.77 -2.86
CA GLY A 654 13.32 -19.31 -3.44
C GLY A 654 12.16 -18.34 -3.26
N ILE A 655 11.05 -18.54 -3.98
CA ILE A 655 9.80 -17.80 -3.74
C ILE A 655 9.05 -18.55 -2.63
N PRO A 656 8.79 -17.93 -1.45
CA PRO A 656 8.19 -18.65 -0.31
C PRO A 656 6.69 -18.97 -0.44
N TRP A 657 6.03 -18.53 -1.52
CA TRP A 657 4.58 -18.56 -1.69
C TRP A 657 4.22 -19.07 -3.08
N ASP A 658 3.14 -19.84 -3.20
CA ASP A 658 2.64 -20.30 -4.50
C ASP A 658 1.87 -19.19 -5.25
N SER A 659 1.34 -18.20 -4.51
CA SER A 659 0.59 -17.07 -5.04
C SER A 659 1.06 -15.72 -4.46
N SER A 660 1.09 -14.69 -5.30
CA SER A 660 1.41 -13.31 -4.92
C SER A 660 0.20 -12.50 -4.42
N ILE A 661 -1.00 -13.10 -4.45
CA ILE A 661 -2.22 -12.48 -3.94
C ILE A 661 -2.07 -12.21 -2.43
N GLN A 662 -2.35 -10.96 -2.05
CA GLN A 662 -2.34 -10.54 -0.65
C GLN A 662 -3.57 -11.08 0.10
N ASN A 663 -3.44 -11.28 1.40
CA ASN A 663 -4.54 -11.66 2.27
C ASN A 663 -4.87 -10.51 3.25
N TYR A 664 -6.08 -10.50 3.79
CA TYR A 664 -6.59 -9.38 4.60
C TYR A 664 -7.42 -9.86 5.80
N ASP A 665 -7.21 -11.09 6.29
CA ASP A 665 -7.83 -11.57 7.52
C ASP A 665 -6.88 -11.34 8.70
N PHE A 666 -7.12 -10.21 9.40
CA PHE A 666 -6.32 -9.74 10.52
C PHE A 666 -6.82 -10.24 11.88
N ARG A 667 -7.82 -11.14 11.91
CA ARG A 667 -8.25 -11.75 13.17
C ARG A 667 -7.11 -12.58 13.77
N PRO A 668 -7.02 -12.68 15.10
CA PRO A 668 -6.22 -13.71 15.74
C PRO A 668 -6.54 -15.08 15.17
N LYS A 669 -5.52 -15.92 14.94
CA LYS A 669 -5.74 -17.31 14.52
C LYS A 669 -6.16 -18.15 15.73
N LYS A 670 -6.94 -19.20 15.49
CA LYS A 670 -7.28 -20.18 16.53
C LYS A 670 -6.02 -20.70 17.24
N GLY A 671 -6.02 -20.64 18.57
CA GLY A 671 -4.88 -21.07 19.40
C GLY A 671 -3.78 -20.01 19.57
N SER A 672 -3.94 -18.83 18.98
CA SER A 672 -3.08 -17.66 19.20
C SER A 672 -3.13 -17.16 20.64
N TYR A 673 -2.03 -16.56 21.09
CA TYR A 673 -2.01 -15.79 22.34
C TYR A 673 -2.87 -14.54 22.29
N LEU A 674 -3.12 -13.97 21.10
CA LEU A 674 -3.88 -12.72 20.97
C LEU A 674 -5.35 -12.88 21.37
N ILE A 675 -5.87 -14.11 21.35
CA ILE A 675 -7.25 -14.42 21.74
C ILE A 675 -7.40 -14.29 23.25
N ASP A 676 -8.43 -13.59 23.71
CA ASP A 676 -8.80 -13.48 25.14
C ASP A 676 -7.69 -12.92 26.06
N SER A 677 -6.70 -12.21 25.50
CA SER A 677 -5.55 -11.68 26.26
C SER A 677 -5.55 -10.15 26.38
N GLY A 678 -6.55 -9.48 25.83
CA GLY A 678 -6.75 -8.05 25.95
C GLY A 678 -7.42 -7.66 27.27
N VAL A 679 -7.44 -6.35 27.53
CA VAL A 679 -8.09 -5.75 28.69
C VAL A 679 -9.44 -5.17 28.33
N ILE A 680 -10.41 -5.32 29.23
CA ILE A 680 -11.73 -4.70 29.09
C ILE A 680 -11.59 -3.20 29.22
N ILE A 681 -12.12 -2.47 28.25
CA ILE A 681 -12.18 -1.02 28.22
C ILE A 681 -13.67 -0.63 28.22
N PRO A 682 -14.20 -0.20 29.38
CA PRO A 682 -15.61 0.15 29.53
C PRO A 682 -16.15 1.05 28.42
N GLY A 683 -17.24 0.61 27.80
CA GLY A 683 -17.95 1.22 26.68
C GLY A 683 -17.22 1.27 25.33
N ILE A 684 -16.08 0.58 25.20
CA ILE A 684 -15.37 0.39 23.92
C ILE A 684 -15.49 -1.05 23.42
N ASN A 685 -15.24 -2.03 24.28
CA ASN A 685 -15.26 -3.45 23.91
C ASN A 685 -16.15 -4.31 24.81
N ASP A 686 -16.80 -3.75 25.83
CA ASP A 686 -17.72 -4.49 26.72
C ASP A 686 -19.17 -4.55 26.19
N GLY A 687 -19.42 -3.97 25.01
CA GLY A 687 -20.72 -3.94 24.35
C GLY A 687 -21.72 -2.96 24.94
N LYS A 688 -21.26 -2.01 25.76
CA LYS A 688 -22.10 -0.99 26.37
C LYS A 688 -21.93 0.35 25.66
N ASP A 689 -23.03 0.99 25.30
CA ASP A 689 -23.02 2.38 24.82
C ASP A 689 -23.09 3.35 26.03
N GLU A 690 -22.21 3.18 27.03
CA GLU A 690 -22.18 3.99 28.26
C GLU A 690 -21.18 5.15 28.17
N LYS A 691 -21.48 6.28 28.82
CA LYS A 691 -20.57 7.44 28.92
C LYS A 691 -19.59 7.26 30.08
N VAL A 692 -18.62 6.37 29.94
CA VAL A 692 -17.67 6.06 31.02
C VAL A 692 -16.39 6.86 30.86
N PHE A 693 -16.00 7.60 31.90
CA PHE A 693 -14.67 8.21 31.97
C PHE A 693 -13.67 7.19 32.51
N LEU A 694 -12.71 6.79 31.69
CA LEU A 694 -11.82 5.68 32.02
C LEU A 694 -10.75 6.03 33.07
N GLU A 695 -10.49 7.33 33.32
CA GLU A 695 -9.43 7.76 34.26
C GLU A 695 -9.83 9.02 35.04
N ASN A 696 -10.44 8.83 36.22
CA ASN A 696 -10.81 9.92 37.13
C ASN A 696 -9.64 10.47 37.96
N GLU A 697 -8.48 9.80 37.95
CA GLU A 697 -7.30 10.19 38.72
C GLU A 697 -6.06 10.19 37.82
N LYS A 698 -5.77 11.35 37.18
CA LYS A 698 -4.45 11.61 36.62
C LYS A 698 -3.61 12.33 37.68
N PRO A 699 -2.48 11.76 38.14
CA PRO A 699 -1.67 12.37 39.20
C PRO A 699 -1.24 13.79 38.83
N GLY A 700 -1.62 14.78 39.65
CA GLY A 700 -1.17 16.17 39.50
C GLY A 700 -2.07 17.11 38.71
N VAL A 701 -3.26 16.69 38.25
CA VAL A 701 -4.20 17.59 37.55
C VAL A 701 -5.42 17.89 38.42
N VAL A 702 -5.58 19.15 38.83
CA VAL A 702 -6.82 19.66 39.42
C VAL A 702 -7.83 19.81 38.27
N LYS A 703 -8.80 18.89 38.20
CA LYS A 703 -9.86 18.77 37.17
C LYS A 703 -9.37 18.43 35.75
N CYS A 704 -9.82 17.28 35.25
CA CYS A 704 -9.67 16.92 33.84
C CYS A 704 -10.45 17.93 32.95
N PRO A 705 -9.83 18.54 31.93
CA PRO A 705 -10.50 19.51 31.03
C PRO A 705 -11.62 18.90 30.17
N ARG A 706 -11.80 17.56 30.17
CA ARG A 706 -12.97 16.93 29.54
C ARG A 706 -14.27 17.21 30.31
N SER A 707 -14.20 17.70 31.56
CA SER A 707 -15.35 17.74 32.47
C SER A 707 -16.27 18.94 32.34
N ASP A 708 -15.92 20.00 31.60
CA ASP A 708 -16.62 21.28 31.72
C ASP A 708 -17.32 21.84 30.46
N THR A 709 -17.13 21.31 29.23
CA THR A 709 -17.71 22.00 28.05
C THR A 709 -18.18 21.19 26.83
N GLU A 710 -17.91 19.89 26.67
CA GLU A 710 -18.43 19.11 25.51
C GLU A 710 -19.08 17.80 26.01
N ASP A 711 -20.31 17.52 25.55
CA ASP A 711 -21.18 16.43 26.02
C ASP A 711 -20.45 15.08 26.12
N SER A 712 -20.28 14.61 27.36
CA SER A 712 -19.47 13.46 27.76
C SER A 712 -19.73 12.22 26.90
N THR A 713 -18.77 11.81 26.07
CA THR A 713 -18.75 10.57 25.27
C THR A 713 -17.35 9.93 25.41
N ILE A 714 -17.22 8.61 25.23
CA ILE A 714 -15.94 7.90 25.40
C ILE A 714 -14.90 8.37 24.38
N PHE A 715 -15.35 8.54 23.13
CA PHE A 715 -14.58 9.18 22.07
C PHE A 715 -15.19 10.54 21.72
N ASN A 716 -14.42 11.41 21.09
CA ASN A 716 -14.83 12.74 20.66
C ASN A 716 -16.04 12.74 19.69
N HIS A 717 -16.37 11.59 19.08
CA HIS A 717 -17.49 11.44 18.16
C HIS A 717 -18.40 10.26 18.56
N PRO A 718 -19.72 10.39 18.37
CA PRO A 718 -20.67 9.31 18.68
C PRO A 718 -20.48 8.10 17.76
N SER A 719 -20.97 6.95 18.20
CA SER A 719 -21.09 5.76 17.34
C SER A 719 -21.99 6.04 16.12
N LEU A 720 -21.64 5.47 14.98
CA LEU A 720 -22.40 5.54 13.73
C LEU A 720 -23.77 4.86 13.85
N TYR A 721 -23.84 3.78 14.62
CA TYR A 721 -25.04 3.03 14.93
C TYR A 721 -24.91 2.39 16.32
N THR A 722 -26.05 2.08 16.96
CA THR A 722 -26.09 1.40 18.26
C THR A 722 -25.34 0.08 18.21
N GLY A 723 -24.46 -0.18 19.19
CA GLY A 723 -23.63 -1.38 19.21
C GLY A 723 -22.51 -1.42 18.16
N GLN A 724 -22.11 -0.28 17.58
CA GLN A 724 -20.88 -0.22 16.75
C GLN A 724 -19.66 -0.72 17.56
N ASN A 725 -19.55 -0.29 18.82
CA ASN A 725 -18.64 -0.83 19.79
C ASN A 725 -19.22 -2.14 20.32
N ARG A 726 -18.90 -3.24 19.62
CA ARG A 726 -19.44 -4.56 19.95
C ARG A 726 -18.80 -5.11 21.23
N LYS A 727 -19.55 -5.98 21.90
CA LYS A 727 -19.00 -6.80 22.97
C LYS A 727 -17.99 -7.77 22.37
N TYR A 728 -16.84 -7.90 23.01
CA TYR A 728 -15.86 -8.95 22.71
C TYR A 728 -16.50 -10.36 22.79
N VAL A 729 -15.90 -11.32 22.10
CA VAL A 729 -16.35 -12.72 22.00
C VAL A 729 -15.37 -13.61 22.73
N GLY A 730 -15.80 -14.15 23.87
CA GLY A 730 -14.96 -15.02 24.68
C GLY A 730 -14.99 -14.63 26.15
N SER A 731 -13.87 -14.85 26.82
CA SER A 731 -13.64 -14.49 28.22
C SER A 731 -13.11 -13.05 28.41
N ALA A 732 -12.36 -12.53 27.43
CA ALA A 732 -11.82 -11.18 27.40
C ALA A 732 -11.69 -10.66 25.95
N PRO A 733 -11.47 -9.36 25.72
CA PRO A 733 -11.17 -8.83 24.38
C PRO A 733 -9.90 -9.43 23.80
N ASP A 734 -9.83 -9.49 22.47
CA ASP A 734 -8.60 -9.86 21.79
C ASP A 734 -7.63 -8.67 21.70
N ILE A 735 -6.33 -8.99 21.58
CA ILE A 735 -5.29 -7.98 21.32
C ILE A 735 -5.25 -7.67 19.82
N GLY A 736 -5.32 -6.38 19.47
CA GLY A 736 -5.25 -5.89 18.10
C GLY A 736 -6.59 -5.32 17.62
N ALA A 737 -6.68 -5.07 16.32
CA ALA A 737 -7.81 -4.36 15.72
C ALA A 737 -9.06 -5.23 15.45
N TYR A 738 -8.95 -6.55 15.58
CA TYR A 738 -9.99 -7.53 15.21
C TYR A 738 -10.16 -8.58 16.29
N GLU A 739 -11.38 -9.12 16.36
CA GLU A 739 -11.83 -10.09 17.34
C GLU A 739 -12.09 -11.44 16.66
N TYR A 740 -11.56 -12.51 17.22
CA TYR A 740 -11.78 -13.89 16.84
C TYR A 740 -13.21 -14.32 17.18
N GLY A 741 -13.86 -15.03 16.25
CA GLY A 741 -15.25 -15.48 16.44
C GLY A 741 -16.31 -14.38 16.30
N ASP A 742 -15.94 -13.12 16.05
CA ASP A 742 -16.91 -12.07 15.78
C ASP A 742 -17.62 -12.30 14.44
N THR A 743 -18.95 -12.20 14.47
CA THR A 743 -19.84 -12.37 13.32
C THR A 743 -19.84 -11.18 12.35
N VAL A 744 -19.16 -10.09 12.73
CA VAL A 744 -19.03 -8.88 11.92
C VAL A 744 -17.56 -8.54 11.73
N TYR A 745 -17.08 -8.64 10.50
CA TYR A 745 -15.76 -8.22 10.09
C TYR A 745 -15.85 -6.87 9.39
N TRP A 746 -15.36 -5.82 10.02
CA TRP A 746 -15.35 -4.51 9.37
C TRP A 746 -14.31 -4.49 8.24
N ILE A 747 -14.77 -4.23 7.01
CA ILE A 747 -13.93 -3.98 5.84
C ILE A 747 -14.04 -2.50 5.51
N PRO A 748 -12.97 -1.70 5.65
CA PRO A 748 -13.03 -0.28 5.41
C PRO A 748 -12.86 0.05 3.92
N GLY A 749 -13.20 1.29 3.58
CA GLY A 749 -13.05 1.85 2.25
C GLY A 749 -14.37 2.01 1.49
N PHE A 750 -14.23 2.29 0.21
CA PHE A 750 -15.31 2.54 -0.73
C PHE A 750 -16.12 1.26 -0.91
N ARG A 751 -17.42 1.36 -0.70
CA ARG A 751 -18.38 0.29 -0.95
C ARG A 751 -18.89 0.44 -2.37
N TYR A 752 -18.62 -0.59 -3.17
CA TYR A 752 -19.09 -0.71 -4.54
C TYR A 752 -20.62 -0.87 -4.59
N PRO A 753 -21.26 -0.65 -5.75
CA PRO A 753 -22.70 -0.87 -5.92
C PRO A 753 -23.10 -2.36 -5.89
N HIS A 754 -22.16 -3.27 -5.66
CA HIS A 754 -22.35 -4.71 -5.54
C HIS A 754 -21.51 -5.27 -4.36
N PRO A 755 -21.83 -6.48 -3.85
CA PRO A 755 -20.97 -7.15 -2.86
C PRO A 755 -19.55 -7.26 -3.40
N SER A 756 -18.56 -7.04 -2.53
CA SER A 756 -17.17 -6.85 -2.96
C SER A 756 -16.17 -7.23 -1.87
N VAL A 757 -14.88 -7.18 -2.21
CA VAL A 757 -13.75 -7.46 -1.31
C VAL A 757 -13.92 -8.82 -0.61
N PRO A 758 -13.94 -9.93 -1.38
CA PRO A 758 -14.02 -11.26 -0.78
C PRO A 758 -12.77 -11.54 0.06
N ILE A 759 -12.96 -12.13 1.23
CA ILE A 759 -11.90 -12.71 2.05
C ILE A 759 -12.30 -14.19 2.26
N PRO A 760 -11.56 -15.17 1.70
CA PRO A 760 -10.32 -15.01 0.93
C PRO A 760 -10.53 -14.23 -0.37
N ASN A 761 -9.48 -13.56 -0.84
CA ASN A 761 -9.50 -12.90 -2.14
C ASN A 761 -9.80 -13.92 -3.25
N ASP A 762 -10.43 -13.46 -4.33
CA ASP A 762 -10.69 -14.32 -5.48
C ASP A 762 -9.37 -14.83 -6.08
N GLY A 763 -9.30 -16.14 -6.29
CA GLY A 763 -8.10 -16.85 -6.74
C GLY A 763 -7.04 -17.06 -5.66
N ALA A 764 -7.31 -16.75 -4.37
CA ALA A 764 -6.35 -16.95 -3.31
C ALA A 764 -5.94 -18.43 -3.16
N GLU A 765 -4.66 -18.66 -2.94
CA GLU A 765 -4.09 -19.98 -2.67
C GLU A 765 -3.50 -20.03 -1.25
N ASP A 766 -3.19 -21.24 -0.77
CA ASP A 766 -2.68 -21.49 0.57
C ASP A 766 -3.57 -20.95 1.70
N VAL A 767 -4.90 -20.95 1.48
CA VAL A 767 -5.86 -20.53 2.50
C VAL A 767 -5.87 -21.55 3.65
N PRO A 768 -5.82 -21.13 4.93
CA PRO A 768 -5.94 -22.04 6.07
C PRO A 768 -7.24 -22.88 6.07
N ILE A 769 -7.23 -24.03 6.74
CA ILE A 769 -8.41 -24.91 6.84
C ILE A 769 -9.53 -24.31 7.70
N ASP A 770 -9.18 -23.54 8.73
CA ASP A 770 -10.10 -22.87 9.64
C ASP A 770 -10.19 -21.39 9.23
N TYR A 771 -10.88 -21.18 8.12
CA TYR A 771 -11.05 -19.87 7.52
C TYR A 771 -12.52 -19.46 7.52
N SER A 772 -12.81 -18.17 7.38
CA SER A 772 -14.19 -17.70 7.24
C SER A 772 -14.36 -17.02 5.90
N LEU A 773 -15.55 -17.14 5.32
CA LEU A 773 -15.90 -16.36 4.14
C LEU A 773 -16.47 -15.02 4.59
N VAL A 774 -15.83 -13.93 4.16
CA VAL A 774 -16.18 -12.57 4.55
C VAL A 774 -16.32 -11.70 3.32
N TRP A 775 -17.34 -10.84 3.31
CA TRP A 775 -17.62 -9.93 2.19
C TRP A 775 -17.93 -8.52 2.68
N ASN A 776 -17.79 -7.53 1.80
CA ASN A 776 -18.26 -6.18 2.05
C ASN A 776 -19.65 -5.99 1.42
N TYR A 777 -20.55 -5.33 2.16
CA TYR A 777 -21.88 -4.98 1.66
C TYR A 777 -21.80 -3.84 0.63
N PRO A 778 -22.70 -3.81 -0.37
CA PRO A 778 -22.86 -2.66 -1.27
C PRO A 778 -23.15 -1.37 -0.50
N TYR A 779 -22.81 -0.21 -1.09
CA TYR A 779 -23.13 1.06 -0.48
C TYR A 779 -24.65 1.29 -0.41
N LYS A 780 -25.12 1.65 0.78
CA LYS A 780 -26.46 2.16 1.06
C LYS A 780 -26.40 3.25 2.11
N LYS A 781 -27.40 4.13 2.10
CA LYS A 781 -27.64 5.11 3.18
C LYS A 781 -28.38 4.50 4.36
N ASP A 782 -29.21 3.50 4.10
CA ASP A 782 -29.94 2.73 5.10
C ASP A 782 -29.74 1.23 4.87
N TYR A 783 -29.33 0.52 5.91
CA TYR A 783 -29.11 -0.92 5.90
C TYR A 783 -30.14 -1.70 6.72
N SER A 784 -31.16 -1.04 7.29
CA SER A 784 -32.13 -1.62 8.23
C SER A 784 -32.78 -2.93 7.75
N ASN A 785 -32.92 -3.12 6.43
CA ASN A 785 -33.54 -4.30 5.83
C ASN A 785 -32.62 -5.03 4.83
N THR A 786 -31.32 -4.74 4.85
CA THR A 786 -30.36 -5.31 3.88
C THR A 786 -29.99 -6.74 4.26
N LYS A 787 -30.16 -7.68 3.33
CA LYS A 787 -29.79 -9.09 3.52
C LYS A 787 -28.80 -9.57 2.49
N ALA A 788 -27.86 -10.40 2.91
CA ALA A 788 -26.97 -11.15 2.04
C ALA A 788 -27.38 -12.62 1.99
N THR A 789 -27.37 -13.22 0.80
CA THR A 789 -27.41 -14.66 0.59
C THR A 789 -26.03 -15.12 0.13
N VAL A 790 -25.40 -16.01 0.89
CA VAL A 790 -24.07 -16.55 0.62
C VAL A 790 -24.21 -18.00 0.21
N THR A 791 -23.58 -18.40 -0.89
CA THR A 791 -23.52 -19.80 -1.32
C THR A 791 -22.07 -20.22 -1.45
N VAL A 792 -21.71 -21.39 -0.93
CA VAL A 792 -20.37 -22.00 -1.05
C VAL A 792 -20.49 -23.46 -1.45
N SER A 793 -19.62 -23.89 -2.36
CA SER A 793 -19.58 -25.25 -2.90
C SER A 793 -18.14 -25.72 -3.12
N GLY A 794 -17.86 -26.97 -2.78
CA GLY A 794 -16.56 -27.62 -2.94
C GLY A 794 -16.53 -28.99 -2.24
N PRO A 795 -15.35 -29.62 -2.10
CA PRO A 795 -15.19 -30.88 -1.36
C PRO A 795 -15.78 -30.77 0.06
N GLY A 796 -16.66 -31.70 0.45
CA GLY A 796 -17.27 -31.72 1.79
C GLY A 796 -18.22 -30.56 2.14
N VAL A 797 -18.39 -29.56 1.26
CA VAL A 797 -19.18 -28.34 1.55
C VAL A 797 -20.13 -28.01 0.39
N ASN A 798 -21.42 -27.90 0.68
CA ASN A 798 -22.44 -27.33 -0.21
C ASN A 798 -23.50 -26.65 0.67
N ARG A 799 -23.40 -25.32 0.83
CA ARG A 799 -24.17 -24.55 1.82
C ARG A 799 -24.64 -23.24 1.21
N THR A 800 -25.90 -22.89 1.50
CA THR A 800 -26.46 -21.56 1.24
C THR A 800 -27.06 -21.03 2.54
N GLU A 801 -26.75 -19.77 2.89
CA GLU A 801 -27.20 -19.15 4.12
C GLU A 801 -27.49 -17.66 3.94
N GLU A 802 -28.43 -17.14 4.74
CA GLU A 802 -28.79 -15.73 4.75
C GLU A 802 -28.22 -15.01 5.98
N PHE A 803 -27.77 -13.78 5.78
CA PHE A 803 -27.20 -12.92 6.82
C PHE A 803 -27.92 -11.57 6.81
N GLN A 804 -28.26 -11.11 8.01
CA GLN A 804 -28.73 -9.73 8.21
C GLN A 804 -27.54 -8.81 8.44
N TYR A 805 -27.56 -7.63 7.81
CA TYR A 805 -26.58 -6.59 8.12
C TYR A 805 -26.61 -6.25 9.64
N PRO A 806 -25.45 -6.09 10.30
CA PRO A 806 -24.10 -5.99 9.74
C PRO A 806 -23.33 -7.32 9.63
N HIS A 807 -23.94 -8.48 9.93
CA HIS A 807 -23.24 -9.76 9.91
C HIS A 807 -22.73 -10.08 8.50
N ASN A 808 -21.43 -10.36 8.39
CA ASN A 808 -20.76 -10.61 7.12
C ASN A 808 -19.67 -11.68 7.21
N VAL A 809 -19.81 -12.60 8.16
CA VAL A 809 -18.84 -13.69 8.38
C VAL A 809 -19.58 -15.02 8.35
N LEU A 810 -19.26 -15.85 7.36
CA LEU A 810 -19.69 -17.25 7.30
C LEU A 810 -18.53 -18.12 7.82
N PHE A 811 -18.67 -18.63 9.05
CA PHE A 811 -17.72 -19.59 9.61
C PHE A 811 -17.90 -20.96 8.94
N GLN A 812 -16.81 -21.46 8.35
CA GLN A 812 -16.81 -22.74 7.63
C GLN A 812 -15.39 -23.33 7.65
N ALA A 813 -15.22 -24.49 8.29
CA ALA A 813 -13.99 -25.26 8.13
C ALA A 813 -13.98 -25.95 6.76
N PHE A 814 -12.81 -26.03 6.13
CA PHE A 814 -12.62 -26.60 4.79
C PHE A 814 -11.65 -27.78 4.78
N GLU A 815 -11.79 -28.66 3.80
CA GLU A 815 -10.88 -29.80 3.57
C GLU A 815 -9.53 -29.34 2.99
N PRO A 816 -8.38 -29.87 3.48
CA PRO A 816 -7.05 -29.57 2.95
C PRO A 816 -6.91 -29.85 1.46
N GLY A 817 -6.28 -28.94 0.72
CA GLY A 817 -6.07 -29.06 -0.73
C GLY A 817 -7.33 -28.90 -1.58
N GLY A 818 -8.49 -28.68 -0.97
CA GLY A 818 -9.75 -28.46 -1.67
C GLY A 818 -9.83 -27.09 -2.34
N THR A 819 -10.53 -27.03 -3.47
CA THR A 819 -10.89 -25.79 -4.16
C THR A 819 -12.38 -25.53 -3.97
N TYR A 820 -12.72 -24.31 -3.58
CA TYR A 820 -14.10 -23.91 -3.28
C TYR A 820 -14.50 -22.73 -4.16
N ASN A 821 -15.76 -22.76 -4.60
CA ASN A 821 -16.41 -21.64 -5.26
C ASN A 821 -17.50 -21.10 -4.36
N TRP A 822 -17.59 -19.78 -4.25
CA TRP A 822 -18.60 -19.13 -3.45
C TRP A 822 -19.06 -17.81 -4.06
N SER A 823 -20.24 -17.36 -3.67
CA SER A 823 -20.84 -16.13 -4.17
C SER A 823 -21.69 -15.47 -3.10
N VAL A 824 -21.88 -14.17 -3.26
CA VAL A 824 -22.72 -13.36 -2.38
C VAL A 824 -23.68 -12.55 -3.22
N THR A 825 -24.96 -12.60 -2.87
CA THR A 825 -26.00 -11.74 -3.44
C THR A 825 -26.57 -10.89 -2.32
N VAL A 826 -26.64 -9.57 -2.48
CA VAL A 826 -27.28 -8.66 -1.52
C VAL A 826 -28.46 -7.98 -2.18
N ASP A 827 -29.67 -8.16 -1.65
CA ASP A 827 -30.91 -7.57 -2.16
C ASP A 827 -31.07 -7.67 -3.69
N ASN A 828 -30.79 -8.87 -4.22
CA ASN A 828 -30.79 -9.23 -5.66
C ASN A 828 -29.62 -8.67 -6.50
N VAL A 829 -28.63 -8.02 -5.89
CA VAL A 829 -27.39 -7.61 -6.56
C VAL A 829 -26.30 -8.65 -6.31
N SER A 830 -25.85 -9.32 -7.38
CA SER A 830 -24.77 -10.31 -7.30
C SER A 830 -23.39 -9.65 -7.22
N GLY A 831 -22.52 -10.18 -6.36
CA GLY A 831 -21.10 -9.83 -6.29
C GLY A 831 -20.22 -10.61 -7.29
N GLY A 832 -20.80 -11.54 -8.04
CA GLY A 832 -20.07 -12.48 -8.89
C GLY A 832 -19.75 -13.80 -8.17
N ASN A 833 -18.97 -14.64 -8.85
CA ASN A 833 -18.45 -15.90 -8.29
C ASN A 833 -16.97 -15.71 -7.96
N TRP A 834 -16.58 -16.16 -6.77
CA TRP A 834 -15.22 -16.13 -6.28
C TRP A 834 -14.74 -17.55 -5.98
N SER A 835 -13.43 -17.76 -6.04
CA SER A 835 -12.82 -19.05 -5.77
C SER A 835 -11.57 -18.92 -4.90
N PHE A 836 -11.23 -19.98 -4.18
CA PHE A 836 -9.95 -20.08 -3.47
C PHE A 836 -9.54 -21.55 -3.30
N LYS A 837 -8.26 -21.76 -3.01
CA LYS A 837 -7.68 -23.08 -2.74
C LYS A 837 -7.13 -23.13 -1.33
N VAL A 838 -7.57 -24.13 -0.57
CA VAL A 838 -7.10 -24.40 0.79
C VAL A 838 -5.74 -25.07 0.72
N SER A 839 -4.85 -24.69 1.63
CA SER A 839 -3.53 -25.31 1.74
C SER A 839 -3.67 -26.83 1.94
N ASP A 840 -2.82 -27.61 1.29
CA ASP A 840 -2.73 -29.06 1.50
C ASP A 840 -1.89 -29.42 2.74
N LYS A 841 -1.44 -28.41 3.49
CA LYS A 841 -0.64 -28.53 4.70
C LYS A 841 -1.44 -28.09 5.92
N VAL A 842 -1.26 -28.81 7.02
CA VAL A 842 -1.79 -28.45 8.34
C VAL A 842 -0.60 -28.22 9.27
N TYR A 843 -0.47 -26.99 9.77
CA TYR A 843 0.54 -26.62 10.76
C TYR A 843 -0.02 -26.76 12.17
N PRO A 844 0.83 -27.01 13.19
CA PRO A 844 0.36 -26.94 14.57
C PRO A 844 -0.19 -25.54 14.86
N LEU A 845 -1.33 -25.48 15.55
CA LEU A 845 -1.92 -24.23 16.05
C LEU A 845 -0.99 -23.54 17.05
N ASN A 846 -0.32 -24.36 17.88
CA ASN A 846 0.65 -23.94 18.87
C ASN A 846 1.58 -25.12 19.15
N ASP A 847 2.87 -24.84 19.27
CA ASP A 847 3.91 -25.78 19.61
C ASP A 847 4.87 -25.19 20.64
N ARG A 848 5.11 -25.91 21.73
CA ARG A 848 6.00 -25.45 22.80
C ARG A 848 6.52 -26.57 23.67
N SER A 849 7.66 -26.29 24.29
CA SER A 849 8.26 -27.13 25.33
C SER A 849 7.97 -26.52 26.69
N VAL A 850 7.51 -27.34 27.64
CA VAL A 850 7.12 -26.89 28.98
C VAL A 850 7.93 -27.67 30.00
N ASP A 851 8.61 -26.96 30.90
CA ASP A 851 9.17 -27.57 32.11
C ASP A 851 8.02 -27.88 33.07
N ILE A 852 7.72 -29.17 33.26
CA ILE A 852 6.60 -29.63 34.10
C ILE A 852 6.86 -29.46 35.61
N THR A 853 8.02 -28.94 36.00
CA THR A 853 8.34 -28.58 37.39
C THR A 853 8.22 -27.08 37.66
N ASP A 854 8.16 -26.25 36.62
CA ASP A 854 7.99 -24.81 36.74
C ASP A 854 6.49 -24.44 36.70
N ASN A 855 6.03 -23.76 37.75
CA ASN A 855 4.63 -23.33 37.90
C ASN A 855 4.42 -21.84 37.54
N THR A 856 5.36 -21.21 36.85
CA THR A 856 5.22 -19.82 36.39
C THR A 856 4.42 -19.70 35.09
N SER A 857 3.80 -18.54 34.86
CA SER A 857 3.08 -18.26 33.61
C SER A 857 4.07 -18.17 32.44
N LEU A 858 3.79 -18.92 31.37
CA LEU A 858 4.64 -18.94 30.19
C LEU A 858 4.46 -17.66 29.35
N ILE A 859 5.59 -17.09 28.95
CA ILE A 859 5.64 -16.03 27.93
C ILE A 859 5.48 -16.70 26.55
N PRO A 860 4.69 -16.14 25.62
CA PRO A 860 4.45 -16.70 24.29
C PRO A 860 5.65 -16.45 23.34
N TYR A 861 6.82 -16.97 23.71
CA TYR A 861 8.00 -16.95 22.84
C TYR A 861 7.73 -17.75 21.56
N GLN A 862 8.20 -17.22 20.43
CA GLN A 862 8.19 -17.92 19.14
C GLN A 862 9.48 -18.73 19.01
N ILE A 863 9.56 -19.83 19.76
CA ILE A 863 10.73 -20.71 19.80
C ILE A 863 10.72 -21.60 18.56
N ASN A 864 11.83 -21.62 17.82
CA ASN A 864 11.94 -22.38 16.56
C ASN A 864 12.13 -23.88 16.76
N ASN A 865 12.47 -24.32 17.97
CA ASN A 865 12.82 -25.70 18.30
C ASN A 865 11.98 -26.22 19.47
N LEU A 866 11.68 -27.52 19.44
CA LEU A 866 11.06 -28.23 20.56
C LEU A 866 12.11 -29.01 21.33
N GLU A 867 12.20 -28.78 22.64
CA GLU A 867 13.13 -29.41 23.56
C GLU A 867 12.43 -30.51 24.38
N VAL A 868 12.94 -31.73 24.24
CA VAL A 868 12.53 -32.87 25.07
C VAL A 868 13.71 -33.26 25.96
N SER A 869 13.54 -33.13 27.27
CA SER A 869 14.58 -33.48 28.25
C SER A 869 13.95 -33.88 29.59
N ASN A 870 14.75 -34.30 30.58
CA ASN A 870 14.22 -34.63 31.91
C ASN A 870 13.47 -33.42 32.48
N ASN A 871 12.17 -33.58 32.76
CA ASN A 871 11.21 -32.55 33.18
C ASN A 871 10.74 -31.55 32.10
N LYS A 872 11.19 -31.61 30.85
CA LYS A 872 10.62 -30.80 29.75
C LYS A 872 9.86 -31.66 28.76
N MET A 873 8.58 -31.35 28.57
CA MET A 873 7.70 -32.03 27.60
C MET A 873 7.35 -31.08 26.46
N SER A 874 7.40 -31.58 25.23
CA SER A 874 6.98 -30.85 24.03
C SER A 874 5.53 -31.19 23.66
N PHE A 875 4.76 -30.16 23.35
CA PHE A 875 3.36 -30.26 22.95
C PHE A 875 3.21 -29.71 21.54
N LEU A 876 2.56 -30.51 20.67
CA LEU A 876 2.13 -30.11 19.33
C LEU A 876 0.61 -30.18 19.29
N ARG A 877 -0.06 -29.05 19.09
CA ARG A 877 -1.52 -29.02 18.97
C ARG A 877 -1.91 -28.80 17.52
N PHE A 878 -2.59 -29.76 16.91
CA PHE A 878 -3.13 -29.62 15.55
C PHE A 878 -4.64 -29.39 15.60
N ASP A 879 -5.14 -28.63 14.62
CA ASP A 879 -6.56 -28.67 14.26
C ASP A 879 -6.72 -29.65 13.12
N ILE A 880 -7.58 -30.65 13.30
CA ILE A 880 -7.81 -31.67 12.28
C ILE A 880 -9.28 -31.61 11.82
N PRO A 881 -9.56 -31.89 10.54
CA PRO A 881 -10.94 -31.98 10.05
C PRO A 881 -11.77 -32.96 10.89
N SER A 882 -13.08 -32.72 10.96
CA SER A 882 -14.02 -33.57 11.73
C SER A 882 -14.08 -35.03 11.24
N SER A 883 -13.59 -35.30 10.02
CA SER A 883 -13.38 -36.65 9.49
C SER A 883 -12.10 -36.72 8.68
N ILE A 884 -11.32 -37.80 8.84
CA ILE A 884 -10.10 -38.09 8.07
C ILE A 884 -10.37 -39.27 7.14
N THR A 885 -10.03 -39.12 5.86
CA THR A 885 -10.12 -40.19 4.84
C THR A 885 -8.72 -40.72 4.48
N SER A 886 -8.65 -41.84 3.75
CA SER A 886 -7.37 -42.41 3.29
C SER A 886 -6.59 -41.55 2.29
N SER A 887 -7.20 -40.48 1.75
CA SER A 887 -6.51 -39.51 0.88
C SER A 887 -5.76 -38.43 1.68
N HIS A 888 -6.08 -38.23 2.96
CA HIS A 888 -5.39 -37.27 3.81
C HIS A 888 -4.02 -37.82 4.23
N LYS A 889 -2.98 -36.98 4.13
CA LYS A 889 -1.63 -37.34 4.55
C LYS A 889 -1.18 -36.36 5.64
N ILE A 890 -0.93 -36.86 6.85
CA ILE A 890 -0.24 -36.08 7.89
C ILE A 890 1.24 -36.41 7.79
N LYS A 891 2.05 -35.42 7.41
CA LYS A 891 3.51 -35.53 7.38
C LYS A 891 4.10 -34.67 8.49
N LEU A 892 4.62 -35.31 9.52
CA LEU A 892 5.38 -34.66 10.60
C LEU A 892 6.87 -34.77 10.27
N ASN A 893 7.45 -33.69 9.75
CA ASN A 893 8.89 -33.61 9.50
C ASN A 893 9.58 -33.08 10.76
N LEU A 894 9.91 -33.97 11.70
CA LEU A 894 10.72 -33.63 12.86
C LEU A 894 12.19 -33.89 12.52
N VAL A 895 13.01 -32.85 12.55
CA VAL A 895 14.46 -32.95 12.40
C VAL A 895 15.09 -32.81 13.77
N LEU A 896 15.91 -33.78 14.17
CA LEU A 896 16.68 -33.69 15.41
C LEU A 896 17.87 -32.75 15.18
N ASP A 897 17.98 -31.71 16.00
CA ASP A 897 19.12 -30.79 15.97
C ASP A 897 20.24 -31.38 16.84
N GLY A 898 21.24 -31.97 16.17
CA GLY A 898 22.40 -32.62 16.78
C GLY A 898 23.20 -33.36 15.71
N GLU A 899 24.53 -33.46 15.87
CA GLU A 899 25.35 -34.24 14.93
C GLU A 899 24.84 -35.68 14.88
N SER A 900 24.14 -36.01 13.79
CA SER A 900 23.87 -37.40 13.45
C SER A 900 25.20 -37.99 12.99
N THR A 901 25.92 -38.63 13.91
CA THR A 901 26.88 -39.64 13.48
C THR A 901 26.08 -40.72 12.77
N ILE A 902 26.25 -40.81 11.45
CA ILE A 902 25.81 -42.00 10.72
C ILE A 902 26.64 -43.15 11.34
N LYS A 903 25.97 -44.02 12.08
CA LYS A 903 26.58 -45.24 12.64
C LYS A 903 26.42 -46.35 11.62
N ASP A 904 27.35 -47.31 11.65
CA ASP A 904 27.36 -48.46 10.75
C ASP A 904 27.48 -48.09 9.26
N SER A 905 28.33 -47.11 8.93
CA SER A 905 28.60 -46.65 7.57
C SER A 905 30.08 -46.69 7.22
N ALA A 906 30.40 -47.23 6.04
CA ALA A 906 31.71 -47.13 5.41
C ALA A 906 31.74 -45.98 4.38
N LEU A 907 32.93 -45.45 4.08
CA LEU A 907 33.14 -44.55 2.95
C LEU A 907 33.49 -45.38 1.71
N ASP A 908 32.80 -45.13 0.59
CA ASP A 908 33.08 -45.72 -0.73
C ASP A 908 33.90 -44.72 -1.54
N PHE A 909 35.08 -45.12 -1.98
CA PHE A 909 36.04 -44.28 -2.70
C PHE A 909 36.06 -44.68 -4.18
N ASP A 910 35.99 -43.72 -5.08
CA ASP A 910 35.82 -43.95 -6.52
C ASP A 910 37.10 -44.20 -7.34
N GLY A 911 38.26 -44.28 -6.68
CA GLY A 911 39.56 -44.46 -7.34
C GLY A 911 40.07 -43.28 -8.16
N THR A 912 39.40 -42.12 -8.14
CA THR A 912 39.74 -40.98 -9.01
C THR A 912 40.17 -39.75 -8.24
N ASN A 913 39.40 -39.33 -7.22
CA ASN A 913 39.72 -38.13 -6.44
C ASN A 913 39.22 -38.14 -4.99
N ASP A 914 38.64 -39.23 -4.52
CA ASP A 914 38.13 -39.36 -3.16
C ASP A 914 39.24 -39.64 -2.15
N TYR A 915 39.29 -38.85 -1.07
CA TYR A 915 40.20 -39.08 0.06
C TYR A 915 39.77 -38.31 1.30
N VAL A 916 40.27 -38.74 2.46
CA VAL A 916 40.10 -38.04 3.74
C VAL A 916 41.45 -37.54 4.24
N VAL A 917 41.52 -36.26 4.61
CA VAL A 917 42.70 -35.65 5.23
C VAL A 917 42.49 -35.56 6.74
N ALA A 918 43.32 -36.27 7.51
CA ALA A 918 43.24 -36.33 8.96
C ALA A 918 44.55 -35.84 9.61
N ASN A 919 45.01 -34.64 9.23
CA ASN A 919 46.30 -34.10 9.67
C ASN A 919 46.41 -33.93 11.20
N GLY A 920 45.29 -33.78 11.90
CA GLY A 920 45.24 -33.76 13.37
C GLY A 920 45.82 -35.03 14.03
N VAL A 921 45.88 -36.16 13.30
CA VAL A 921 46.52 -37.39 13.79
C VAL A 921 48.03 -37.22 13.96
N THR A 922 48.67 -36.50 13.04
CA THR A 922 50.14 -36.38 13.01
C THR A 922 50.72 -35.59 14.18
N SER A 923 49.98 -34.65 14.78
CA SER A 923 50.40 -33.94 15.99
C SER A 923 50.45 -34.83 17.23
N SER A 924 49.76 -35.99 17.20
CA SER A 924 49.72 -36.97 18.29
C SER A 924 50.80 -38.05 18.16
N LEU A 925 51.56 -38.07 17.06
CA LEU A 925 52.65 -39.00 16.79
C LEU A 925 54.00 -38.36 17.14
N ASN A 926 54.67 -38.84 18.19
CA ASN A 926 55.91 -38.25 18.67
C ASN A 926 57.12 -38.72 17.86
N SER A 927 57.69 -37.83 17.04
CA SER A 927 58.87 -38.12 16.22
C SER A 927 60.21 -38.07 16.96
N SER A 928 60.26 -37.56 18.20
CA SER A 928 61.51 -37.50 18.97
C SER A 928 61.90 -38.85 19.60
N THR A 929 61.00 -39.83 19.58
CA THR A 929 61.19 -41.15 20.22
C THR A 929 61.07 -42.33 19.27
N GLY A 930 60.72 -42.14 18.01
CA GLY A 930 60.78 -43.24 17.06
C GLY A 930 59.63 -43.43 16.06
N LEU A 931 58.64 -42.52 15.98
CA LEU A 931 57.36 -42.74 15.28
C LEU A 931 56.78 -44.17 15.46
N PRO A 932 56.68 -44.71 16.68
CA PRO A 932 55.91 -45.93 16.87
C PRO A 932 54.43 -45.65 16.55
N PHE A 933 53.80 -46.50 15.75
CA PHE A 933 52.38 -46.39 15.47
C PHE A 933 51.74 -47.74 15.16
N THR A 934 50.42 -47.77 15.31
CA THR A 934 49.57 -48.81 14.75
C THR A 934 48.45 -48.15 13.98
N VAL A 935 48.18 -48.60 12.76
CA VAL A 935 46.96 -48.25 12.01
C VAL A 935 46.18 -49.52 11.75
N SER A 936 44.90 -49.54 12.10
CA SER A 936 43.97 -50.58 11.67
C SER A 936 42.84 -50.01 10.82
N ALA A 937 42.34 -50.79 9.88
CA ALA A 937 41.18 -50.45 9.07
C ALA A 937 40.51 -51.72 8.54
N TRP A 938 39.20 -51.65 8.29
CA TRP A 938 38.55 -52.54 7.34
C TRP A 938 38.65 -51.92 5.94
N ALA A 939 39.10 -52.69 4.97
CA ALA A 939 39.15 -52.27 3.57
C ALA A 939 38.53 -53.33 2.67
N ASN A 940 37.71 -52.91 1.71
CA ASN A 940 37.12 -53.73 0.67
C ASN A 940 37.46 -53.12 -0.69
N PRO A 941 38.59 -53.53 -1.31
CA PRO A 941 39.00 -53.01 -2.62
C PRO A 941 38.03 -53.46 -3.71
N ASP A 942 37.51 -52.56 -4.53
CA ASP A 942 36.54 -52.88 -5.61
C ASP A 942 37.23 -53.21 -6.95
N THR A 943 38.44 -52.70 -7.19
CA THR A 943 39.22 -52.97 -8.42
C THR A 943 40.63 -53.52 -8.17
N THR A 944 41.33 -53.86 -9.25
CA THR A 944 42.66 -54.49 -9.25
C THR A 944 43.80 -53.51 -9.56
N THR A 945 43.56 -52.22 -9.73
CA THR A 945 44.63 -51.23 -9.91
C THR A 945 45.22 -50.83 -8.55
N LYS A 946 46.45 -50.31 -8.54
CA LYS A 946 47.09 -49.81 -7.31
C LYS A 946 46.21 -48.72 -6.68
N GLY A 947 45.90 -48.83 -5.40
CA GLY A 947 45.14 -47.81 -4.66
C GLY A 947 45.50 -47.74 -3.18
N ALA A 948 45.67 -46.52 -2.65
CA ALA A 948 46.22 -46.26 -1.33
C ALA A 948 45.17 -46.25 -0.21
N ILE A 949 45.25 -47.19 0.73
CA ILE A 949 44.31 -47.28 1.85
C ILE A 949 44.58 -46.16 2.86
N PHE A 950 45.84 -45.98 3.25
CA PHE A 950 46.28 -44.82 4.03
C PHE A 950 47.75 -44.51 3.80
N ALA A 951 48.14 -43.28 4.10
CA ALA A 951 49.54 -42.89 4.06
C ALA A 951 49.91 -41.79 5.06
N PHE A 952 51.11 -41.93 5.61
CA PHE A 952 51.82 -40.88 6.34
C PHE A 952 52.86 -40.22 5.46
N HIS A 953 52.93 -38.89 5.48
CA HIS A 953 53.76 -38.12 4.57
C HIS A 953 54.62 -37.08 5.27
N LYS A 954 55.71 -36.71 4.61
CA LYS A 954 56.51 -35.53 4.93
C LYS A 954 56.96 -34.83 3.65
N SER A 955 56.68 -33.53 3.53
CA SER A 955 57.18 -32.68 2.44
C SER A 955 56.94 -33.22 1.02
N GLY A 956 55.79 -33.86 0.79
CA GLY A 956 55.47 -34.44 -0.53
C GLY A 956 56.07 -35.82 -0.78
N SER A 957 56.52 -36.54 0.24
CA SER A 957 56.98 -37.93 0.09
C SER A 957 56.24 -38.86 1.05
N ASN A 958 55.77 -40.00 0.53
CA ASN A 958 55.21 -41.10 1.31
C ASN A 958 56.31 -41.67 2.24
N LEU A 959 56.07 -41.65 3.55
CA LEU A 959 56.98 -42.26 4.54
C LEU A 959 56.46 -43.64 4.96
N ASN A 960 55.17 -43.78 5.21
CA ASN A 960 54.55 -45.07 5.45
C ASN A 960 53.24 -45.12 4.67
N LEU A 961 53.21 -45.88 3.58
CA LEU A 961 52.04 -46.03 2.71
C LEU A 961 51.59 -47.48 2.76
N LEU A 962 50.30 -47.70 3.02
CA LEU A 962 49.65 -48.99 2.83
C LEU A 962 48.73 -48.89 1.63
N TYR A 963 48.91 -49.79 0.66
CA TYR A 963 48.11 -49.84 -0.54
C TYR A 963 47.78 -51.27 -0.94
N TYR A 964 46.75 -51.42 -1.77
CA TYR A 964 46.38 -52.67 -2.41
C TYR A 964 46.70 -52.57 -3.89
N ALA A 965 47.28 -53.61 -4.48
CA ALA A 965 47.62 -53.61 -5.89
C ALA A 965 47.58 -55.03 -6.49
N LEU A 966 47.35 -55.07 -7.81
CA LEU A 966 47.65 -56.22 -8.65
C LEU A 966 49.06 -56.09 -9.19
N ASP A 967 49.96 -56.97 -8.76
CA ASP A 967 51.27 -57.13 -9.38
C ASP A 967 51.29 -58.45 -10.18
N GLY A 968 51.33 -58.34 -11.51
CA GLY A 968 51.19 -59.47 -12.42
C GLY A 968 49.86 -60.22 -12.25
N SER A 969 49.90 -61.39 -11.59
CA SER A 969 48.72 -62.25 -11.35
C SER A 969 48.32 -62.36 -9.87
N THR A 970 49.04 -61.68 -8.98
CA THR A 970 48.84 -61.76 -7.53
C THR A 970 48.26 -60.47 -6.97
N LYS A 971 47.27 -60.62 -6.09
CA LYS A 971 46.52 -59.52 -5.46
C LYS A 971 46.94 -59.41 -4.00
N LYS A 972 47.64 -58.34 -3.64
CA LYS A 972 48.34 -58.25 -2.35
C LYS A 972 48.21 -56.88 -1.72
N PHE A 973 48.39 -56.86 -0.40
CA PHE A 973 48.60 -55.63 0.35
C PHE A 973 50.10 -55.34 0.40
N TYR A 974 50.45 -54.08 0.17
CA TYR A 974 51.81 -53.61 0.13
C TYR A 974 52.01 -52.47 1.12
N HIS A 975 53.08 -52.57 1.90
CA HIS A 975 53.62 -51.46 2.66
C HIS A 975 54.82 -50.87 1.90
N TYR A 976 54.80 -49.56 1.68
CA TYR A 976 55.90 -48.80 1.13
C TYR A 976 56.50 -47.87 2.19
N ASP A 977 57.82 -47.84 2.23
CA ASP A 977 58.63 -46.93 3.01
C ASP A 977 59.95 -46.65 2.24
N PRO A 978 60.45 -45.39 2.22
CA PRO A 978 61.70 -45.02 1.56
C PRO A 978 62.92 -45.92 1.87
N ASN A 979 63.02 -46.50 3.07
CA ASN A 979 64.16 -47.35 3.44
C ASN A 979 64.03 -48.81 2.97
N ASN A 980 62.80 -49.32 2.82
CA ASN A 980 62.54 -50.73 2.47
C ASN A 980 61.97 -50.91 1.05
N SER A 981 61.74 -49.82 0.32
CA SER A 981 61.05 -49.81 -0.98
C SER A 981 59.64 -50.38 -0.89
N TYR A 982 59.42 -51.69 -0.94
CA TYR A 982 58.09 -52.27 -0.70
C TYR A 982 58.19 -53.63 -0.02
N THR A 983 57.25 -53.89 0.90
CA THR A 983 57.04 -55.19 1.54
C THR A 983 55.61 -55.65 1.25
N GLU A 984 55.45 -56.88 0.76
CA GLU A 984 54.16 -57.42 0.34
C GLU A 984 53.63 -58.48 1.31
N SER A 985 52.31 -58.67 1.31
CA SER A 985 51.68 -59.78 2.02
C SER A 985 52.11 -61.14 1.47
N THR A 986 52.22 -62.13 2.36
CA THR A 986 52.60 -63.50 1.98
C THR A 986 51.50 -64.15 1.14
N ASN A 987 50.25 -64.00 1.58
CA ASN A 987 49.06 -64.51 0.90
C ASN A 987 48.46 -63.50 -0.07
N THR A 988 47.58 -64.01 -0.95
CA THR A 988 46.74 -63.23 -1.86
C THR A 988 45.35 -62.99 -1.29
N PHE A 989 44.80 -61.80 -1.52
CA PHE A 989 43.47 -61.39 -1.05
C PHE A 989 42.60 -60.99 -2.24
N GLU A 990 41.32 -61.37 -2.22
CA GLU A 990 40.41 -61.14 -3.35
C GLU A 990 39.64 -59.81 -3.17
N PRO A 991 39.50 -58.98 -4.22
CA PRO A 991 38.71 -57.74 -4.14
C PRO A 991 37.21 -58.05 -4.00
N GLY A 992 36.43 -57.06 -3.59
CA GLY A 992 35.00 -57.18 -3.32
C GLY A 992 34.67 -57.83 -1.98
N GLN A 993 35.67 -58.05 -1.11
CA GLN A 993 35.51 -58.58 0.25
C GLN A 993 36.17 -57.68 1.28
N TRP A 994 35.58 -57.64 2.48
CA TRP A 994 36.14 -56.92 3.62
C TRP A 994 37.37 -57.66 4.19
N HIS A 995 38.50 -56.94 4.26
CA HIS A 995 39.72 -57.37 4.90
C HIS A 995 40.05 -56.45 6.07
N HIS A 996 40.28 -57.02 7.25
CA HIS A 996 40.77 -56.26 8.38
C HIS A 996 42.30 -56.20 8.32
N ILE A 997 42.85 -55.01 8.24
CA ILE A 997 44.29 -54.79 8.06
C ILE A 997 44.83 -54.05 9.26
N ALA A 998 45.98 -54.48 9.78
CA ALA A 998 46.70 -53.76 10.82
C ALA A 998 48.18 -53.64 10.46
N LEU A 999 48.67 -52.40 10.39
CA LEU A 999 50.07 -52.07 10.18
C LEU A 999 50.66 -51.58 11.50
N ILE A 1000 51.67 -52.28 12.02
CA ILE A 1000 52.33 -51.98 13.29
C ILE A 1000 53.78 -51.64 13.00
N VAL A 1001 54.25 -50.49 13.48
CA VAL A 1001 55.65 -50.04 13.35
C VAL A 1001 56.17 -49.61 14.72
N ASP A 1002 57.31 -50.18 15.14
CA ASP A 1002 57.97 -49.85 16.40
C ASP A 1002 58.84 -48.59 16.31
N SER A 1003 59.35 -48.14 17.46
CA SER A 1003 60.19 -46.94 17.55
C SER A 1003 61.55 -47.05 16.85
N SER A 1004 61.92 -48.23 16.35
CA SER A 1004 63.14 -48.47 15.58
C SER A 1004 62.84 -48.59 14.07
N GLY A 1005 61.58 -48.40 13.66
CA GLY A 1005 61.14 -48.55 12.28
C GLY A 1005 60.95 -50.00 11.84
N ASN A 1006 61.01 -50.98 12.76
CA ASN A 1006 60.65 -52.36 12.42
C ASN A 1006 59.14 -52.47 12.40
N GLY A 1007 58.61 -53.20 11.42
CA GLY A 1007 57.16 -53.32 11.32
C GLY A 1007 56.66 -54.68 10.91
N LYS A 1008 55.34 -54.81 11.07
CA LYS A 1008 54.55 -56.00 10.80
C LYS A 1008 53.25 -55.58 10.13
N LEU A 1009 52.86 -56.34 9.12
CA LEU A 1009 51.56 -56.24 8.47
C LEU A 1009 50.73 -57.46 8.86
N PHE A 1010 49.52 -57.23 9.34
CA PHE A 1010 48.53 -58.26 9.59
C PHE A 1010 47.33 -58.06 8.69
N VAL A 1011 46.80 -59.14 8.12
CA VAL A 1011 45.56 -59.13 7.34
C VAL A 1011 44.67 -60.26 7.87
N ASN A 1012 43.42 -59.94 8.20
CA ASN A 1012 42.46 -60.84 8.83
C ASN A 1012 43.00 -61.53 10.09
N GLY A 1013 43.86 -60.84 10.85
CA GLY A 1013 44.50 -61.33 12.07
C GLY A 1013 45.72 -62.23 11.87
N GLY A 1014 46.03 -62.65 10.63
CA GLY A 1014 47.26 -63.37 10.30
C GLY A 1014 48.42 -62.41 10.03
N GLN A 1015 49.63 -62.70 10.53
CA GLN A 1015 50.82 -61.90 10.21
C GLN A 1015 51.27 -62.22 8.78
N GLU A 1016 51.19 -61.23 7.89
CA GLU A 1016 51.42 -61.38 6.46
C GLU A 1016 52.80 -60.88 6.00
N ALA A 1017 53.38 -59.93 6.72
CA ALA A 1017 54.71 -59.41 6.40
C ALA A 1017 55.45 -58.87 7.62
N THR A 1018 56.78 -58.82 7.54
CA THR A 1018 57.63 -58.15 8.52
C THR A 1018 58.87 -57.55 7.85
N TRP A 1019 59.36 -56.44 8.36
CA TRP A 1019 60.56 -55.77 7.90
C TRP A 1019 61.32 -55.15 9.08
N SER A 1020 62.58 -54.80 8.82
CA SER A 1020 63.46 -54.16 9.80
C SER A 1020 64.12 -52.94 9.18
N ASN A 1021 64.52 -51.95 9.99
CA ASN A 1021 65.17 -50.70 9.56
C ASN A 1021 64.29 -49.76 8.69
N GLY A 1022 62.97 -49.76 8.88
CA GLY A 1022 62.09 -48.82 8.18
C GLY A 1022 62.22 -47.36 8.63
N THR A 1023 61.57 -46.44 7.91
CA THR A 1023 61.59 -45.02 8.30
C THR A 1023 60.92 -44.77 9.64
N ASN A 1024 61.58 -43.92 10.40
CA ASN A 1024 61.17 -43.40 11.68
C ASN A 1024 61.50 -41.90 11.65
N SER A 1025 60.75 -41.15 10.86
CA SER A 1025 61.00 -39.72 10.63
C SER A 1025 59.70 -38.95 10.71
N SER A 1026 59.68 -37.81 11.41
CA SER A 1026 58.47 -37.02 11.64
C SER A 1026 57.60 -36.82 10.40
N VAL A 1027 56.29 -36.97 10.57
CA VAL A 1027 55.27 -36.85 9.52
C VAL A 1027 54.44 -35.58 9.77
N ASN A 1028 53.88 -34.98 8.71
CA ASN A 1028 53.05 -33.76 8.82
C ASN A 1028 51.70 -33.86 8.09
N ARG A 1029 51.42 -34.98 7.44
CA ARG A 1029 50.12 -35.29 6.82
C ARG A 1029 49.78 -36.76 7.02
N PHE A 1030 48.51 -37.04 7.29
CA PHE A 1030 47.93 -38.38 7.28
C PHE A 1030 46.68 -38.35 6.39
N SER A 1031 46.62 -39.27 5.43
CA SER A 1031 45.50 -39.42 4.51
C SER A 1031 44.95 -40.84 4.54
N ILE A 1032 43.64 -40.96 4.32
CA ILE A 1032 42.93 -42.22 4.06
C ILE A 1032 42.42 -42.13 2.62
N GLY A 1033 42.60 -43.19 1.83
CA GLY A 1033 42.17 -43.24 0.43
C GLY A 1033 43.10 -42.55 -0.57
N GLN A 1034 44.26 -42.03 -0.17
CA GLN A 1034 45.19 -41.32 -1.07
C GLN A 1034 46.68 -41.49 -0.68
N GLU A 1035 47.54 -41.71 -1.68
CA GLU A 1035 48.98 -41.45 -1.64
C GLU A 1035 49.30 -40.01 -2.09
N TRP A 1036 50.34 -39.37 -1.54
CA TRP A 1036 50.66 -37.97 -1.83
C TRP A 1036 52.14 -37.83 -2.16
N ASP A 1037 52.45 -37.70 -3.45
CA ASP A 1037 53.81 -37.71 -3.99
C ASP A 1037 54.41 -36.30 -4.24
N GLY A 1038 53.70 -35.24 -3.84
CA GLY A 1038 54.19 -33.85 -3.92
C GLY A 1038 54.42 -33.32 -5.34
N SER A 1039 54.12 -34.08 -6.38
CA SER A 1039 54.37 -33.72 -7.79
C SER A 1039 53.34 -32.72 -8.35
N GLY A 1040 52.20 -32.56 -7.67
CA GLY A 1040 51.12 -31.63 -8.04
C GLY A 1040 50.19 -32.15 -9.14
N THR A 1041 50.42 -33.36 -9.67
CA THR A 1041 49.56 -34.05 -10.64
C THR A 1041 49.17 -35.40 -10.08
N ALA A 1042 47.95 -35.49 -9.51
CA ALA A 1042 47.43 -36.75 -8.99
C ALA A 1042 47.10 -37.71 -10.14
N SER A 1043 47.48 -38.98 -9.99
CA SER A 1043 47.20 -40.06 -10.93
C SER A 1043 46.11 -40.99 -10.37
N ALA A 1044 45.38 -41.72 -11.22
CA ALA A 1044 44.35 -42.64 -10.76
C ALA A 1044 44.90 -43.77 -9.86
N SER A 1045 46.19 -44.08 -9.92
CA SER A 1045 46.81 -45.05 -9.00
C SER A 1045 47.05 -44.49 -7.59
N ASP A 1046 46.83 -43.20 -7.40
CA ASP A 1046 47.08 -42.54 -6.13
C ASP A 1046 45.91 -42.70 -5.16
N PHE A 1047 44.71 -42.97 -5.68
CA PHE A 1047 43.46 -43.03 -4.92
C PHE A 1047 42.99 -44.46 -4.72
N PHE A 1048 42.33 -44.71 -3.59
CA PHE A 1048 41.72 -46.01 -3.33
C PHE A 1048 40.40 -46.14 -4.09
N ASP A 1049 40.15 -47.34 -4.63
CA ASP A 1049 38.90 -47.70 -5.27
C ASP A 1049 38.26 -48.85 -4.47
N GLY A 1050 37.18 -48.54 -3.77
CA GLY A 1050 36.49 -49.44 -2.85
C GLY A 1050 36.19 -48.82 -1.50
N LYS A 1051 35.82 -49.63 -0.52
CA LYS A 1051 35.24 -49.16 0.75
C LYS A 1051 36.25 -49.23 1.90
N ILE A 1052 36.29 -48.22 2.76
CA ILE A 1052 37.09 -48.22 4.00
C ILE A 1052 36.19 -47.91 5.20
N ASP A 1053 36.38 -48.65 6.28
CA ASP A 1053 35.65 -48.50 7.54
C ASP A 1053 36.57 -48.69 8.76
N GLU A 1054 36.13 -48.21 9.92
CA GLU A 1054 36.77 -48.34 11.23
C GLU A 1054 38.29 -48.05 11.26
N VAL A 1055 38.72 -46.95 10.63
CA VAL A 1055 40.13 -46.54 10.68
C VAL A 1055 40.49 -46.07 12.09
N ALA A 1056 41.42 -46.77 12.73
CA ALA A 1056 41.94 -46.43 14.04
C ALA A 1056 43.46 -46.28 14.01
N VAL A 1057 43.96 -45.24 14.70
CA VAL A 1057 45.39 -44.92 14.75
C VAL A 1057 45.82 -44.80 16.21
N TRP A 1058 46.86 -45.55 16.58
CA TRP A 1058 47.53 -45.46 17.87
C TRP A 1058 48.93 -44.91 17.68
N ASN A 1059 49.39 -44.08 18.63
CA ASN A 1059 50.74 -43.54 18.67
C ASN A 1059 51.76 -44.46 19.36
N VAL A 1060 51.47 -45.76 19.35
CA VAL A 1060 52.28 -46.84 19.91
C VAL A 1060 52.21 -48.06 19.00
N ALA A 1061 53.25 -48.89 19.03
CA ALA A 1061 53.20 -50.22 18.43
C ALA A 1061 52.40 -51.15 19.36
N LEU A 1062 51.27 -51.66 18.87
CA LEU A 1062 50.48 -52.65 19.60
C LEU A 1062 51.10 -54.04 19.47
N SER A 1063 50.96 -54.86 20.51
CA SER A 1063 51.58 -56.19 20.62
C SER A 1063 50.66 -57.32 20.21
#